data_AF-A0A927VEK2-F1
#
_entry.id   AF-A0A927VEK2-F1
#
_cell.length_a   1.000
_cell.length_b   1.000
_cell.length_c   1.000
_cell.angle_alpha   90.00
_cell.angle_beta   90.00
_cell.angle_gamma   90.00
#
_symmetry.space_group_name_H-M   'P 1'
#
loop_
_entity.id
_entity.type
_entity.pdbx_description
1 polymer ?
#
loop_
_entity_poly.entity_id
_entity_poly.type
_entity_poly.pdbx_seq_one_letter_code
_entity_poly.pdbx_strand_id
1 'polypeptide(L)'
;MHEVIKRYIDLVNSYVKPADWKVLSDEKGDFSIGGLILSNSGAVTENYWLSEVYDQEIAQAHKNGLIHIHDLSMLTGRSAGWSLRQLISEGLGGVGGKLSFGPARHLAVLCNQMVSFMEIMQNEWSGAQAFSSFDTYLAPYVRAEELNYRQVRQCIESFVFGVNVPSRWGTQPPFCNITMDWRVPADLYDVPAVVGGEEMEFTYGDCQAEMDMINQAFLETMIAGDSEGQAFRYPIPTYAITEAFDWSDTDNNRLLFEMTAKYGTPYFANHIFSDRLPEDARRNEKGEEPGETLLKKSGGYFGYGEHSGSIGAVTVNLPRIAWLSGDENDFYRRLDEAMDLAARSLKIKRGVLTRLLTEGLYPYTKRYMGTYNRHYSSIGPVGINEACLNAHWLKRDLWNPTAQKFAKDILKHMKDRLVYYQQHYGDLFELEATPAESAAFAMARKDRGLYPEIVTAGKPGDTPYYTSSSQLPSDATTNVQEALSIQDGLQSMYTGGTAFHIYLSEQMKSWMDTASLVRYVTENYELPYFTVSPIYSMCPGHGYLKGTVYECPVCGQKTNVFCRIAGYYHPMDEWNDGKLQEFKNRRNFLLHPRKAETPEEVRENIALQLKEDADAMEQPTPEEIEAGREAFNWAQRIRADMEEWHRPRDDEPADGSGTDEEIYGLQIEGDVVVGPFSEAELTGKKPEPVRTEEEADGQLRFADMEFESGTPKAEEPETVSEGDTVPENQMTLDFTSGGWKSNADAPNKKNPGELPNGWYLFAAHNDPNSMYARELLGGKAYREFNAYKEPKLVAAIGIRQAPAYVSLNDGEVQIYTGIKEIRELC
;
A
#
# COMPACT_ATOMS: atom_id res chain seq x y z
N MET A 1 -13.26 -15.65 32.16
CA MET A 1 -12.61 -14.49 32.84
C MET A 1 -11.12 -14.73 33.11
N HIS A 2 -10.72 -15.76 33.87
CA HIS A 2 -9.29 -16.07 34.11
C HIS A 2 -8.49 -16.29 32.82
N GLU A 3 -9.05 -17.00 31.85
CA GLU A 3 -8.36 -17.26 30.56
C GLU A 3 -8.18 -15.98 29.72
N VAL A 4 -9.17 -15.07 29.73
CA VAL A 4 -9.10 -13.78 29.01
C VAL A 4 -8.05 -12.87 29.64
N ILE A 5 -8.02 -12.78 30.98
CA ILE A 5 -7.00 -12.03 31.71
C ILE A 5 -5.61 -12.58 31.41
N LYS A 6 -5.47 -13.91 31.39
CA LYS A 6 -4.21 -14.58 31.05
C LYS A 6 -3.76 -14.23 29.62
N ARG A 7 -4.65 -14.29 28.62
CA ARG A 7 -4.31 -13.91 27.23
C ARG A 7 -3.83 -12.47 27.12
N TYR A 8 -4.45 -11.53 27.84
CA TYR A 8 -4.01 -10.14 27.83
C TYR A 8 -2.62 -9.96 28.49
N ILE A 9 -2.38 -10.65 29.61
CA ILE A 9 -1.07 -10.68 30.27
C ILE A 9 -0.01 -11.28 29.33
N ASP A 10 -0.33 -12.37 28.65
CA ASP A 10 0.56 -13.05 27.72
C ASP A 10 0.89 -12.16 26.51
N LEU A 11 -0.09 -11.41 25.99
CA LEU A 11 0.10 -10.43 24.91
C LEU A 11 1.06 -9.30 25.32
N VAL A 12 0.83 -8.68 26.48
CA VAL A 12 1.76 -7.65 27.01
C VAL A 12 3.14 -8.25 27.25
N ASN A 13 3.22 -9.43 27.87
CA ASN A 13 4.49 -10.12 28.14
C ASN A 13 5.26 -10.43 26.87
N SER A 14 4.56 -10.82 25.80
CA SER A 14 5.17 -11.14 24.50
C SER A 14 5.90 -9.94 23.90
N TYR A 15 5.38 -8.73 24.13
CA TYR A 15 5.96 -7.51 23.62
C TYR A 15 7.09 -6.99 24.52
N VAL A 16 6.91 -6.96 25.85
CA VAL A 16 7.90 -6.36 26.78
C VAL A 16 9.13 -7.23 27.03
N LYS A 17 9.12 -8.51 26.63
CA LYS A 17 10.24 -9.42 26.79
C LYS A 17 11.12 -9.44 25.52
N PRO A 18 12.38 -8.98 25.59
CA PRO A 18 13.28 -8.84 24.43
C PRO A 18 13.55 -10.13 23.61
N ALA A 19 13.36 -11.31 24.21
CA ALA A 19 13.52 -12.60 23.53
C ALA A 19 12.26 -13.05 22.76
N ASP A 20 11.08 -12.59 23.20
CA ASP A 20 9.78 -13.04 22.67
C ASP A 20 9.26 -12.07 21.58
N TRP A 21 9.57 -10.77 21.67
CA TRP A 21 9.07 -9.78 20.71
C TRP A 21 9.56 -10.01 19.27
N LYS A 22 10.83 -10.43 19.10
CA LYS A 22 11.40 -10.71 17.75
C LYS A 22 10.77 -11.92 17.07
N VAL A 23 10.09 -12.78 17.82
CA VAL A 23 9.61 -14.10 17.37
C VAL A 23 8.11 -14.07 17.06
N LEU A 24 7.36 -13.09 17.58
CA LEU A 24 5.90 -13.16 17.62
C LEU A 24 5.14 -12.19 16.71
N SER A 25 5.78 -11.15 16.16
CA SER A 25 5.10 -10.21 15.27
C SER A 25 5.59 -10.35 13.82
N ASP A 26 4.71 -10.83 12.94
CA ASP A 26 4.90 -10.75 11.48
C ASP A 26 4.93 -9.27 11.00
N GLU A 27 4.49 -8.32 11.85
CA GLU A 27 4.69 -6.87 11.73
C GLU A 27 5.79 -6.39 12.70
N LYS A 28 6.94 -5.97 12.20
CA LYS A 28 8.04 -5.43 13.03
C LYS A 28 7.74 -3.97 13.41
N GLY A 29 6.95 -3.77 14.46
CA GLY A 29 6.82 -2.45 15.09
C GLY A 29 8.04 -2.12 15.95
N ASP A 30 8.42 -0.84 16.03
CA ASP A 30 9.53 -0.39 16.89
C ASP A 30 9.21 -0.65 18.36
N PHE A 31 10.15 -1.27 19.08
CA PHE A 31 10.05 -1.51 20.52
C PHE A 31 9.93 -0.18 21.27
N SER A 32 8.69 0.21 21.55
CA SER A 32 8.34 1.50 22.13
C SER A 32 6.99 1.40 22.85
N ILE A 33 6.65 2.43 23.62
CA ILE A 33 5.30 2.49 24.22
C ILE A 33 4.21 2.58 23.15
N GLY A 34 4.44 3.32 22.06
CA GLY A 34 3.51 3.42 20.94
C GLY A 34 3.31 2.06 20.25
N GLY A 35 4.40 1.35 19.98
CA GLY A 35 4.37 0.01 19.41
C GLY A 35 3.68 -1.02 20.31
N LEU A 36 3.85 -0.94 21.64
CA LEU A 36 3.12 -1.79 22.59
C LEU A 36 1.61 -1.55 22.52
N ILE A 37 1.19 -0.28 22.50
CA ILE A 37 -0.24 0.07 22.42
C ILE A 37 -0.80 -0.45 21.09
N LEU A 38 -0.09 -0.22 19.97
CA LEU A 38 -0.48 -0.67 18.63
C LEU A 38 -0.64 -2.18 18.54
N SER A 39 0.36 -2.93 19.00
CA SER A 39 0.32 -4.39 19.03
C SER A 39 -0.87 -4.92 19.84
N ASN A 40 -1.07 -4.38 21.05
CA ASN A 40 -2.14 -4.85 21.94
C ASN A 40 -3.53 -4.52 21.37
N SER A 41 -3.74 -3.27 20.95
CA SER A 41 -5.02 -2.85 20.41
C SER A 41 -5.33 -3.53 19.08
N GLY A 42 -4.31 -3.77 18.25
CA GLY A 42 -4.44 -4.48 16.99
C GLY A 42 -5.00 -5.88 17.19
N ALA A 43 -4.38 -6.66 18.07
CA ALA A 43 -4.83 -8.02 18.36
C ALA A 43 -6.24 -8.08 18.96
N VAL A 44 -6.62 -7.11 19.81
CA VAL A 44 -7.98 -7.03 20.36
C VAL A 44 -9.00 -6.69 19.27
N THR A 45 -8.67 -5.75 18.40
CA THR A 45 -9.56 -5.29 17.33
C THR A 45 -9.76 -6.37 16.26
N GLU A 46 -8.71 -7.11 15.91
CA GLU A 46 -8.79 -8.24 14.99
C GLU A 46 -9.76 -9.31 15.51
N ASN A 47 -9.67 -9.64 16.81
CA ASN A 47 -10.59 -10.59 17.42
C ASN A 47 -12.04 -10.09 17.37
N TYR A 48 -12.27 -8.80 17.64
CA TYR A 48 -13.60 -8.20 17.55
C TYR A 48 -14.19 -8.30 16.14
N TRP A 49 -13.40 -8.01 15.10
CA TRP A 49 -13.83 -8.22 13.71
C TRP A 49 -14.25 -9.67 13.46
N LEU A 50 -13.40 -10.63 13.85
CA LEU A 50 -13.58 -12.05 13.56
C LEU A 50 -14.59 -12.77 14.47
N SER A 51 -15.05 -12.16 15.56
CA SER A 51 -16.03 -12.77 16.48
C SER A 51 -17.36 -12.04 16.53
N GLU A 52 -17.37 -10.71 16.48
CA GLU A 52 -18.57 -9.90 16.68
C GLU A 52 -19.11 -9.29 15.39
N VAL A 53 -18.26 -9.08 14.37
CA VAL A 53 -18.66 -8.41 13.13
C VAL A 53 -18.88 -9.39 12.00
N TYR A 54 -17.91 -10.26 11.73
CA TYR A 54 -18.02 -11.25 10.67
C TYR A 54 -18.70 -12.52 11.18
N ASP A 55 -19.48 -13.13 10.30
CA ASP A 55 -20.01 -14.46 10.55
C ASP A 55 -18.90 -15.53 10.56
N GLN A 56 -19.28 -16.71 11.04
CA GLN A 56 -18.36 -17.82 11.24
C GLN A 56 -17.69 -18.29 9.94
N GLU A 57 -18.38 -18.21 8.81
CA GLU A 57 -17.85 -18.69 7.52
C GLU A 57 -16.72 -17.78 7.02
N ILE A 58 -16.94 -16.47 7.04
CA ILE A 58 -15.92 -15.46 6.68
C ILE A 58 -14.73 -15.56 7.63
N ALA A 59 -15.01 -15.60 8.95
CA ALA A 59 -13.96 -15.69 9.95
C ALA A 59 -13.13 -16.98 9.79
N GLN A 60 -13.75 -18.10 9.44
CA GLN A 60 -13.06 -19.36 9.22
C GLN A 60 -12.24 -19.35 7.94
N ALA A 61 -12.75 -18.74 6.86
CA ALA A 61 -12.03 -18.60 5.60
C ALA A 61 -10.74 -17.78 5.78
N HIS A 62 -10.80 -16.70 6.57
CA HIS A 62 -9.61 -15.94 6.99
C HIS A 62 -8.64 -16.79 7.82
N LYS A 63 -9.15 -17.40 8.92
CA LYS A 63 -8.32 -18.16 9.86
C LYS A 63 -7.61 -19.32 9.20
N ASN A 64 -8.30 -20.05 8.33
CA ASN A 64 -7.74 -21.16 7.58
C ASN A 64 -6.79 -20.71 6.46
N GLY A 65 -6.90 -19.46 5.97
CA GLY A 65 -6.07 -18.93 4.89
C GLY A 65 -6.60 -19.21 3.49
N LEU A 66 -7.91 -19.41 3.32
CA LEU A 66 -8.55 -19.42 1.99
C LEU A 66 -8.61 -18.00 1.41
N ILE A 67 -8.98 -17.05 2.27
CA ILE A 67 -8.88 -15.61 1.99
C ILE A 67 -8.04 -14.96 3.09
N HIS A 68 -7.54 -13.75 2.84
CA HIS A 68 -6.93 -12.91 3.85
C HIS A 68 -7.60 -11.54 3.82
N ILE A 69 -8.13 -11.12 4.97
CA ILE A 69 -8.80 -9.84 5.14
C ILE A 69 -7.75 -8.91 5.74
N HIS A 70 -7.41 -7.86 5.02
CA HIS A 70 -6.35 -6.94 5.43
C HIS A 70 -6.85 -5.97 6.51
N ASP A 71 -5.89 -5.38 7.24
CA ASP A 71 -6.11 -4.25 8.16
C ASP A 71 -7.10 -4.53 9.31
N LEU A 72 -7.18 -5.77 9.79
CA LEU A 72 -8.04 -6.13 10.92
C LEU A 72 -7.57 -5.52 12.26
N SER A 73 -6.36 -4.96 12.31
CA SER A 73 -5.81 -4.31 13.50
C SER A 73 -6.49 -2.98 13.85
N MET A 74 -7.30 -2.40 12.95
CA MET A 74 -8.05 -1.18 13.21
C MET A 74 -9.53 -1.32 12.82
N LEU A 75 -10.41 -0.68 13.59
CA LEU A 75 -11.86 -0.64 13.30
C LEU A 75 -12.14 0.55 12.37
N THR A 76 -11.61 0.51 11.16
CA THR A 76 -11.76 1.60 10.18
C THR A 76 -11.55 1.14 8.73
N GLY A 77 -11.72 2.07 7.77
CA GLY A 77 -11.40 1.92 6.35
C GLY A 77 -9.90 1.83 6.09
N ARG A 78 -9.52 1.43 4.87
CA ARG A 78 -8.12 1.19 4.51
C ARG A 78 -7.41 2.47 4.09
N SER A 79 -7.64 2.95 2.88
CA SER A 79 -6.90 4.09 2.33
C SER A 79 -7.85 5.17 1.81
N ALA A 80 -7.39 6.41 1.74
CA ALA A 80 -8.19 7.54 1.27
C ALA A 80 -7.36 8.57 0.50
N GLY A 81 -7.98 9.14 -0.55
CA GLY A 81 -7.54 10.31 -1.28
C GLY A 81 -8.35 11.53 -0.85
N TRP A 82 -7.64 12.61 -0.54
CA TRP A 82 -8.21 13.82 0.04
C TRP A 82 -8.14 14.98 -0.94
N SER A 83 -9.17 15.81 -0.97
CA SER A 83 -9.15 17.02 -1.79
C SER A 83 -8.28 18.08 -1.14
N LEU A 84 -7.12 18.34 -1.77
CA LEU A 84 -6.26 19.44 -1.36
C LEU A 84 -6.94 20.79 -1.66
N ARG A 85 -7.75 20.85 -2.73
CA ARG A 85 -8.61 21.99 -3.04
C ARG A 85 -9.55 22.30 -1.88
N GLN A 86 -10.23 21.30 -1.31
CA GLN A 86 -11.10 21.51 -0.15
C GLN A 86 -10.32 22.05 1.06
N LEU A 87 -9.14 21.47 1.36
CA LEU A 87 -8.30 21.94 2.47
C LEU A 87 -7.86 23.40 2.27
N ILE A 88 -7.51 23.78 1.03
CA ILE A 88 -7.16 25.16 0.66
C ILE A 88 -8.36 26.10 0.84
N SER A 89 -9.56 25.69 0.43
CA SER A 89 -10.76 26.51 0.46
C SER A 89 -11.36 26.67 1.85
N GLU A 90 -11.29 25.63 2.69
CA GLU A 90 -12.01 25.59 3.97
C GLU A 90 -11.09 25.64 5.20
N GLY A 91 -9.80 25.33 5.04
CA GLY A 91 -8.84 25.18 6.12
C GLY A 91 -8.97 23.86 6.90
N LEU A 92 -8.15 23.72 7.95
CA LEU A 92 -8.14 22.55 8.84
C LEU A 92 -9.06 22.78 10.06
N GLY A 93 -10.28 22.20 10.10
CA GLY A 93 -11.19 22.42 11.22
C GLY A 93 -12.61 21.94 10.97
N GLY A 94 -13.57 22.56 11.67
CA GLY A 94 -14.99 22.24 11.58
C GLY A 94 -15.43 20.98 12.32
N VAL A 95 -14.61 20.50 13.27
CA VAL A 95 -14.94 19.39 14.17
C VAL A 95 -15.30 19.93 15.55
N GLY A 96 -16.48 19.56 16.05
CA GLY A 96 -17.01 20.03 17.33
C GLY A 96 -16.06 19.76 18.51
N GLY A 97 -15.81 20.78 19.34
CA GLY A 97 -14.92 20.68 20.50
C GLY A 97 -13.42 20.62 20.18
N LYS A 98 -13.03 20.82 18.91
CA LYS A 98 -11.63 20.93 18.46
C LYS A 98 -11.36 22.33 17.93
N LEU A 99 -10.08 22.72 17.90
CA LEU A 99 -9.67 23.96 17.25
C LEU A 99 -9.92 23.88 15.75
N SER A 100 -10.27 25.02 15.16
CA SER A 100 -10.45 25.18 13.73
C SER A 100 -9.50 26.26 13.23
N PHE A 101 -8.79 25.96 12.15
CA PHE A 101 -7.84 26.82 11.48
C PHE A 101 -8.43 27.19 10.12
N GLY A 102 -8.55 28.49 9.84
CA GLY A 102 -9.08 28.95 8.56
C GLY A 102 -8.16 28.62 7.37
N PRO A 103 -8.62 28.90 6.14
CA PRO A 103 -7.85 28.75 4.92
C PRO A 103 -6.44 29.35 5.03
N ALA A 104 -5.42 28.58 4.67
CA ALA A 104 -4.04 29.04 4.71
C ALA A 104 -3.81 30.12 3.66
N ARG A 105 -3.29 31.29 4.06
CA ARG A 105 -2.93 32.42 3.17
C ARG A 105 -1.47 32.44 2.73
N HIS A 106 -0.65 31.59 3.33
CA HIS A 106 0.79 31.51 3.09
C HIS A 106 1.20 30.06 2.84
N LEU A 107 2.14 29.82 1.92
CA LEU A 107 2.61 28.48 1.55
C LEU A 107 3.10 27.70 2.78
N ALA A 108 3.86 28.34 3.65
CA ALA A 108 4.37 27.72 4.88
C ALA A 108 3.23 27.24 5.80
N VAL A 109 2.14 28.01 5.87
CA VAL A 109 0.96 27.65 6.69
C VAL A 109 0.19 26.51 6.03
N LEU A 110 0.06 26.51 4.69
CA LEU A 110 -0.56 25.40 3.97
C LEU A 110 0.22 24.10 4.17
N CYS A 111 1.55 24.12 3.98
CA CYS A 111 2.42 22.97 4.25
C CYS A 111 2.23 22.43 5.66
N ASN A 112 2.13 23.31 6.67
CA ASN A 112 1.86 22.89 8.05
C ASN A 112 0.47 22.26 8.21
N GLN A 113 -0.58 22.87 7.63
CA GLN A 113 -1.93 22.29 7.66
C GLN A 113 -2.00 20.93 6.95
N MET A 114 -1.28 20.73 5.85
CA MET A 114 -1.19 19.44 5.15
C MET A 114 -0.53 18.36 6.01
N VAL A 115 0.56 18.68 6.71
CA VAL A 115 1.20 17.76 7.67
C VAL A 115 0.20 17.39 8.76
N SER A 116 -0.39 18.37 9.43
CA SER A 116 -1.36 18.12 10.51
C SER A 116 -2.58 17.35 10.03
N PHE A 117 -3.06 17.61 8.82
CA PHE A 117 -4.16 16.87 8.21
C PHE A 117 -3.79 15.39 8.05
N MET A 118 -2.64 15.09 7.44
CA MET A 118 -2.17 13.71 7.26
C MET A 118 -1.96 12.99 8.59
N GLU A 119 -1.45 13.70 9.60
CA GLU A 119 -1.24 13.16 10.95
C GLU A 119 -2.56 12.81 11.65
N ILE A 120 -3.62 13.60 11.43
CA ILE A 120 -4.95 13.30 11.94
C ILE A 120 -5.55 12.11 11.21
N MET A 121 -5.51 12.10 9.88
CA MET A 121 -6.19 11.08 9.07
C MET A 121 -5.61 9.69 9.23
N GLN A 122 -4.29 9.53 9.38
CA GLN A 122 -3.69 8.21 9.65
C GLN A 122 -4.16 7.56 10.96
N ASN A 123 -4.80 8.31 11.87
CA ASN A 123 -5.37 7.79 13.11
C ASN A 123 -6.85 7.40 12.95
N GLU A 124 -7.52 7.93 11.93
CA GLU A 124 -8.87 7.52 11.54
C GLU A 124 -8.88 6.46 10.42
N TRP A 125 -7.73 6.12 9.82
CA TRP A 125 -7.59 5.17 8.70
C TRP A 125 -6.41 4.24 8.89
N SER A 126 -6.46 3.00 8.37
CA SER A 126 -5.38 2.01 8.57
C SER A 126 -4.22 2.13 7.59
N GLY A 127 -4.49 2.57 6.37
CA GLY A 127 -3.59 2.58 5.22
C GLY A 127 -3.25 3.98 4.71
N ALA A 128 -2.98 4.05 3.40
CA ALA A 128 -2.36 5.21 2.77
C ALA A 128 -3.30 6.42 2.66
N GLN A 129 -2.75 7.61 2.90
CA GLN A 129 -3.43 8.91 2.80
C GLN A 129 -2.82 9.72 1.65
N ALA A 130 -3.63 10.17 0.69
CA ALA A 130 -3.12 10.78 -0.53
C ALA A 130 -3.63 12.20 -0.77
N PHE A 131 -2.76 13.06 -1.31
CA PHE A 131 -3.16 14.30 -1.99
C PHE A 131 -2.84 14.18 -3.49
N SER A 132 -3.77 14.64 -4.33
CA SER A 132 -3.56 14.76 -5.77
C SER A 132 -3.14 16.18 -6.14
N SER A 133 -2.47 16.34 -7.28
CA SER A 133 -2.11 17.66 -7.85
C SER A 133 -1.33 18.55 -6.88
N PHE A 134 -0.36 17.96 -6.17
CA PHE A 134 0.38 18.66 -5.12
C PHE A 134 1.13 19.88 -5.66
N ASP A 135 1.85 19.73 -6.77
CA ASP A 135 2.58 20.82 -7.41
C ASP A 135 1.65 21.89 -7.98
N THR A 136 0.57 21.48 -8.65
CA THR A 136 -0.43 22.40 -9.22
C THR A 136 -1.11 23.26 -8.14
N TYR A 137 -1.55 22.66 -7.04
CA TYR A 137 -2.29 23.38 -5.99
C TYR A 137 -1.41 24.26 -5.09
N LEU A 138 -0.11 23.98 -4.98
CA LEU A 138 0.81 24.83 -4.21
C LEU A 138 1.36 26.01 -5.04
N ALA A 139 1.43 25.90 -6.36
CA ALA A 139 2.02 26.91 -7.23
C ALA A 139 1.40 28.32 -7.10
N PRO A 140 0.07 28.49 -6.96
CA PRO A 140 -0.52 29.80 -6.75
C PRO A 140 -0.01 30.56 -5.53
N TYR A 141 0.35 29.86 -4.45
CA TYR A 141 0.89 30.49 -3.24
C TYR A 141 2.27 31.10 -3.49
N VAL A 142 3.12 30.41 -4.26
CA VAL A 142 4.43 30.92 -4.66
C VAL A 142 4.29 32.21 -5.46
N ARG A 143 3.32 32.25 -6.39
CA ARG A 143 3.06 33.42 -7.23
C ARG A 143 2.48 34.58 -6.43
N ALA A 144 1.43 34.32 -5.66
CA ALA A 144 0.70 35.33 -4.90
C ALA A 144 1.58 36.03 -3.84
N GLU A 145 2.50 35.29 -3.24
CA GLU A 145 3.44 35.81 -2.24
C GLU A 145 4.78 36.26 -2.83
N GLU A 146 4.97 36.15 -4.15
CA GLU A 146 6.23 36.43 -4.85
C GLU A 146 7.45 35.71 -4.20
N LEU A 147 7.27 34.45 -3.81
CA LEU A 147 8.31 33.71 -3.08
C LEU A 147 9.52 33.43 -3.98
N ASN A 148 10.71 33.64 -3.43
CA ASN A 148 11.92 33.17 -4.08
C ASN A 148 12.18 31.68 -3.77
N TYR A 149 13.05 31.06 -4.57
CA TYR A 149 13.40 29.64 -4.44
C TYR A 149 13.78 29.20 -3.03
N ARG A 150 14.52 30.02 -2.28
CA ARG A 150 14.94 29.67 -0.92
C ARG A 150 13.74 29.53 0.01
N GLN A 151 12.75 30.41 -0.10
CA GLN A 151 11.53 30.34 0.71
C GLN A 151 10.68 29.13 0.33
N VAL A 152 10.53 28.86 -0.98
CA VAL A 152 9.81 27.67 -1.46
C VAL A 152 10.47 26.40 -0.95
N ARG A 153 11.78 26.28 -1.10
CA ARG A 153 12.55 25.13 -0.59
C ARG A 153 12.35 24.92 0.91
N GLN A 154 12.38 25.97 1.71
CA GLN A 154 12.13 25.86 3.16
C GLN A 154 10.72 25.35 3.49
N CYS A 155 9.69 25.75 2.72
CA CYS A 155 8.33 25.28 2.92
C CYS A 155 8.20 23.79 2.56
N ILE A 156 8.74 23.40 1.42
CA ILE A 156 8.70 22.00 0.95
C ILE A 156 9.53 21.08 1.87
N GLU A 157 10.71 21.52 2.30
CA GLU A 157 11.53 20.81 3.27
C GLU A 157 10.77 20.59 4.59
N SER A 158 10.10 21.64 5.09
CA SER A 158 9.28 21.54 6.30
C SER A 158 8.12 20.54 6.16
N PHE A 159 7.48 20.49 4.98
CA PHE A 159 6.43 19.51 4.70
C PHE A 159 6.98 18.08 4.68
N VAL A 160 8.07 17.83 3.93
CA VAL A 160 8.70 16.51 3.83
C VAL A 160 9.14 16.03 5.21
N PHE A 161 9.78 16.88 6.01
CA PHE A 161 10.22 16.50 7.35
C PHE A 161 9.03 16.18 8.24
N GLY A 162 7.99 17.02 8.21
CA GLY A 162 6.77 16.83 9.00
C GLY A 162 6.11 15.46 8.76
N VAL A 163 5.95 15.05 7.51
CA VAL A 163 5.32 13.75 7.18
C VAL A 163 6.21 12.53 7.42
N ASN A 164 7.49 12.69 7.78
CA ASN A 164 8.35 11.59 8.21
C ASN A 164 8.49 11.53 9.75
N VAL A 165 7.82 12.40 10.51
CA VAL A 165 7.80 12.31 11.98
C VAL A 165 6.80 11.23 12.43
N PRO A 166 7.21 10.31 13.33
CA PRO A 166 6.31 9.30 13.89
C PRO A 166 5.13 9.93 14.63
N SER A 167 3.92 9.61 14.19
CA SER A 167 2.69 10.25 14.68
C SER A 167 1.53 9.27 14.87
N ARG A 168 1.46 8.16 14.12
CA ARG A 168 0.54 7.04 14.45
C ARG A 168 0.95 6.43 15.77
N TRP A 169 0.21 6.80 16.82
CA TRP A 169 0.44 6.44 18.23
C TRP A 169 1.90 6.66 18.67
N GLY A 170 2.59 7.60 18.02
CA GLY A 170 3.99 7.94 18.26
C GLY A 170 5.03 6.92 17.79
N THR A 171 4.68 5.97 16.91
CA THR A 171 5.64 4.92 16.47
C THR A 171 5.85 4.82 14.97
N GLN A 172 4.91 5.27 14.13
CA GLN A 172 5.04 5.20 12.68
C GLN A 172 4.70 6.57 12.06
N PRO A 173 5.46 7.03 11.05
CA PRO A 173 5.08 8.18 10.26
C PRO A 173 3.83 7.87 9.41
N PRO A 174 3.08 8.89 8.98
CA PRO A 174 1.92 8.70 8.12
C PRO A 174 2.34 8.02 6.82
N PHE A 175 1.68 6.91 6.48
CA PHE A 175 1.79 6.37 5.14
C PHE A 175 1.08 7.33 4.20
N CYS A 176 1.83 8.25 3.60
CA CYS A 176 1.28 9.25 2.71
C CYS A 176 1.85 9.22 1.29
N ASN A 177 1.01 9.64 0.36
CA ASN A 177 1.29 9.70 -1.07
C ASN A 177 0.95 11.09 -1.61
N ILE A 178 1.73 11.53 -2.59
CA ILE A 178 1.39 12.71 -3.38
C ILE A 178 1.46 12.38 -4.87
N THR A 179 0.55 12.93 -5.64
CA THR A 179 0.60 12.90 -7.11
C THR A 179 1.06 14.25 -7.63
N MET A 180 2.00 14.23 -8.57
CA MET A 180 2.57 15.40 -9.23
C MET A 180 2.09 15.42 -10.69
N ASP A 181 1.51 16.54 -11.12
CA ASP A 181 1.02 16.71 -12.49
C ASP A 181 2.17 17.05 -13.47
N TRP A 182 3.29 17.61 -12.99
CA TRP A 182 4.46 18.08 -13.75
C TRP A 182 4.20 19.29 -14.66
N ARG A 183 3.05 19.31 -15.33
CA ARG A 183 2.53 20.45 -16.08
C ARG A 183 1.16 20.81 -15.57
N VAL A 184 0.80 22.10 -15.68
CA VAL A 184 -0.57 22.52 -15.38
C VAL A 184 -1.53 21.66 -16.21
N PRO A 185 -2.44 20.91 -15.57
CA PRO A 185 -3.30 20.00 -16.29
C PRO A 185 -4.42 20.77 -17.00
N ALA A 186 -4.90 20.22 -18.12
CA ALA A 186 -5.81 20.91 -19.04
C ALA A 186 -7.13 21.33 -18.38
N ASP A 187 -7.66 20.52 -17.46
CA ASP A 187 -8.89 20.78 -16.71
C ASP A 187 -8.76 21.95 -15.72
N LEU A 188 -7.55 22.30 -15.29
CA LEU A 188 -7.29 23.42 -14.39
C LEU A 188 -6.72 24.66 -15.11
N TYR A 189 -6.30 24.54 -16.37
CA TYR A 189 -5.52 25.56 -17.07
C TYR A 189 -6.18 26.95 -17.03
N ASP A 190 -7.46 27.06 -17.40
CA ASP A 190 -8.20 28.32 -17.43
C ASP A 190 -9.01 28.60 -16.13
N VAL A 191 -8.81 27.78 -15.09
CA VAL A 191 -9.53 27.92 -13.82
C VAL A 191 -8.82 28.97 -12.95
N PRO A 192 -9.55 29.93 -12.34
CA PRO A 192 -8.97 30.87 -11.39
C PRO A 192 -8.23 30.14 -10.27
N ALA A 193 -7.00 30.56 -10.01
CA ALA A 193 -6.21 29.99 -8.94
C ALA A 193 -6.80 30.37 -7.57
N VAL A 194 -6.64 29.51 -6.56
CA VAL A 194 -7.18 29.75 -5.21
C VAL A 194 -6.06 29.85 -4.19
N VAL A 195 -6.06 30.92 -3.39
CA VAL A 195 -5.14 31.13 -2.26
C VAL A 195 -5.93 31.66 -1.08
N GLY A 196 -5.75 31.09 0.12
CA GLY A 196 -6.46 31.56 1.31
C GLY A 196 -7.98 31.43 1.24
N GLY A 197 -8.49 30.52 0.41
CA GLY A 197 -9.91 30.32 0.16
C GLY A 197 -10.55 31.37 -0.76
N GLU A 198 -9.75 32.23 -1.39
CA GLU A 198 -10.22 33.27 -2.30
C GLU A 198 -9.67 33.02 -3.72
N GLU A 199 -10.48 33.30 -4.74
CA GLU A 199 -10.06 33.26 -6.14
C GLU A 199 -9.11 34.41 -6.45
N MET A 200 -8.07 34.12 -7.23
CA MET A 200 -7.06 35.08 -7.65
C MET A 200 -7.40 35.67 -9.03
N GLU A 201 -6.79 36.81 -9.37
CA GLU A 201 -6.94 37.43 -10.70
C GLU A 201 -6.23 36.64 -11.83
N PHE A 202 -5.42 35.63 -11.48
CA PHE A 202 -4.70 34.75 -12.40
C PHE A 202 -5.21 33.32 -12.31
N THR A 203 -4.91 32.52 -13.33
CA THR A 203 -5.34 31.12 -13.46
C THR A 203 -4.24 30.14 -13.06
N TYR A 204 -4.56 28.86 -12.87
CA TYR A 204 -3.51 27.85 -12.69
C TYR A 204 -2.58 27.76 -13.92
N GLY A 205 -3.08 28.01 -15.13
CA GLY A 205 -2.30 28.04 -16.38
C GLY A 205 -1.15 29.04 -16.35
N ASP A 206 -1.29 30.10 -15.57
CA ASP A 206 -0.25 31.12 -15.40
C ASP A 206 0.92 30.64 -14.52
N CYS A 207 0.76 29.57 -13.73
CA CYS A 207 1.61 29.18 -12.61
C CYS A 207 2.68 28.10 -12.92
N GLN A 208 2.98 27.81 -14.19
CA GLN A 208 3.94 26.74 -14.55
C GLN A 208 5.34 26.98 -13.97
N ALA A 209 5.83 28.22 -13.96
CA ALA A 209 7.16 28.53 -13.42
C ALA A 209 7.25 28.27 -11.91
N GLU A 210 6.16 28.50 -11.18
CA GLU A 210 6.04 28.21 -9.76
C GLU A 210 5.90 26.71 -9.48
N MET A 211 5.16 25.97 -10.33
CA MET A 211 5.14 24.51 -10.30
C MET A 211 6.54 23.91 -10.50
N ASP A 212 7.31 24.46 -11.45
CA ASP A 212 8.69 24.04 -11.71
C ASP A 212 9.58 24.29 -10.48
N MET A 213 9.37 25.42 -9.79
CA MET A 213 10.10 25.77 -8.55
C MET A 213 9.77 24.82 -7.39
N ILE A 214 8.50 24.43 -7.24
CA ILE A 214 8.06 23.44 -6.24
C ILE A 214 8.66 22.07 -6.54
N ASN A 215 8.63 21.64 -7.80
CA ASN A 215 9.22 20.38 -8.24
C ASN A 215 10.73 20.37 -7.97
N GLN A 216 11.45 21.44 -8.32
CA GLN A 216 12.87 21.58 -8.02
C GLN A 216 13.13 21.42 -6.51
N ALA A 217 12.40 22.17 -5.68
CA ALA A 217 12.54 22.15 -4.23
C ALA A 217 12.26 20.76 -3.63
N PHE A 218 11.21 20.08 -4.11
CA PHE A 218 10.84 18.74 -3.66
C PHE A 218 11.91 17.71 -4.02
N LEU A 219 12.35 17.70 -5.29
CA LEU A 219 13.35 16.75 -5.79
C LEU A 219 14.70 16.95 -5.09
N GLU A 220 15.17 18.19 -4.94
CA GLU A 220 16.41 18.48 -4.20
C GLU A 220 16.33 18.03 -2.73
N THR A 221 15.18 18.22 -2.08
CA THR A 221 14.96 17.78 -0.69
C THR A 221 15.01 16.26 -0.58
N MET A 222 14.33 15.54 -1.48
CA MET A 222 14.31 14.08 -1.50
C MET A 222 15.68 13.47 -1.85
N ILE A 223 16.46 14.11 -2.72
CA ILE A 223 17.82 13.68 -3.08
C ILE A 223 18.82 13.90 -1.94
N ALA A 224 18.68 15.01 -1.20
CA ALA A 224 19.53 15.33 -0.06
C ALA A 224 19.39 14.31 1.06
N GLY A 225 18.16 13.83 1.31
CA GLY A 225 17.86 12.92 2.41
C GLY A 225 17.88 13.64 3.77
N ASP A 226 17.84 12.86 4.83
CA ASP A 226 17.94 13.37 6.20
C ASP A 226 19.37 13.84 6.56
N SER A 227 19.59 14.22 7.82
CA SER A 227 20.90 14.67 8.29
C SER A 227 22.01 13.63 8.18
N GLU A 228 21.67 12.34 8.04
CA GLU A 228 22.58 11.22 7.86
C GLU A 228 22.67 10.80 6.37
N GLY A 229 21.94 11.48 5.48
CA GLY A 229 21.86 11.22 4.05
C GLY A 229 20.93 10.05 3.68
N GLN A 230 20.13 9.56 4.63
CA GLN A 230 19.13 8.52 4.38
C GLN A 230 17.97 9.09 3.58
N ALA A 231 17.47 8.31 2.62
CA ALA A 231 16.32 8.69 1.82
C ALA A 231 15.06 8.82 2.69
N PHE A 232 14.25 9.84 2.42
CA PHE A 232 12.93 9.94 3.02
C PHE A 232 12.00 8.84 2.49
N ARG A 233 11.22 8.27 3.39
CA ARG A 233 10.24 7.24 3.05
C ARG A 233 8.94 7.85 2.51
N TYR A 234 8.57 9.00 3.06
CA TYR A 234 7.32 9.70 2.77
C TYR A 234 7.57 11.17 2.36
N PRO A 235 6.61 11.82 1.68
CA PRO A 235 5.51 11.16 0.97
C PRO A 235 6.07 10.29 -0.16
N ILE A 236 5.34 9.26 -0.57
CA ILE A 236 5.69 8.49 -1.78
C ILE A 236 5.15 9.27 -2.99
N PRO A 237 6.04 9.85 -3.84
CA PRO A 237 5.62 10.64 -4.98
C PRO A 237 5.25 9.75 -6.18
N THR A 238 4.23 10.17 -6.91
CA THR A 238 3.86 9.61 -8.23
C THR A 238 3.87 10.72 -9.25
N TYR A 239 4.66 10.59 -10.32
CA TYR A 239 4.72 11.56 -11.41
C TYR A 239 3.93 11.05 -12.62
N ALA A 240 3.05 11.90 -13.14
CA ALA A 240 2.32 11.65 -14.38
C ALA A 240 3.25 11.82 -15.60
N ILE A 241 3.37 10.78 -16.43
CA ILE A 241 4.01 10.86 -17.73
C ILE A 241 2.94 10.87 -18.81
N THR A 242 2.79 12.01 -19.48
CA THR A 242 1.84 12.24 -20.57
C THR A 242 2.58 12.38 -21.89
N GLU A 243 1.84 12.40 -23.01
CA GLU A 243 2.43 12.73 -24.33
C GLU A 243 3.11 14.10 -24.35
N ALA A 244 2.67 15.02 -23.48
CA ALA A 244 3.22 16.36 -23.37
C ALA A 244 4.48 16.44 -22.49
N PHE A 245 4.96 15.32 -21.92
CA PHE A 245 6.15 15.32 -21.07
C PHE A 245 7.39 15.76 -21.87
N ASP A 246 8.07 16.80 -21.38
CA ASP A 246 9.30 17.27 -22.01
C ASP A 246 10.49 16.42 -21.58
N TRP A 247 11.11 15.70 -22.52
CA TRP A 247 12.30 14.88 -22.31
C TRP A 247 13.62 15.65 -22.50
N SER A 248 13.56 16.96 -22.70
CA SER A 248 14.76 17.79 -22.91
C SER A 248 15.62 17.91 -21.65
N ASP A 249 16.85 18.39 -21.84
CA ASP A 249 17.82 18.52 -20.75
C ASP A 249 17.54 19.76 -19.88
N THR A 250 16.55 19.65 -19.00
CA THR A 250 16.19 20.65 -17.98
C THR A 250 16.72 20.25 -16.60
N ASP A 251 16.93 21.23 -15.71
CA ASP A 251 17.39 20.94 -14.35
C ASP A 251 16.40 20.05 -13.58
N ASN A 252 15.10 20.26 -13.75
CA ASN A 252 14.08 19.40 -13.13
C ASN A 252 14.11 17.97 -13.66
N ASN A 253 14.32 17.75 -14.97
CA ASN A 253 14.49 16.40 -15.51
C ASN A 253 15.74 15.72 -14.96
N ARG A 254 16.87 16.44 -14.87
CA ARG A 254 18.09 15.92 -14.25
C ARG A 254 17.82 15.44 -12.83
N LEU A 255 17.15 16.27 -12.03
CA LEU A 255 16.81 15.96 -10.64
C LEU A 255 15.84 14.77 -10.53
N LEU A 256 14.75 14.74 -11.32
CA LEU A 256 13.76 13.68 -11.29
C LEU A 256 14.39 12.31 -11.56
N PHE A 257 15.20 12.23 -12.62
CA PHE A 257 15.83 10.99 -13.01
C PHE A 257 17.08 10.67 -12.18
N GLU A 258 17.75 11.64 -11.56
CA GLU A 258 18.80 11.40 -10.56
C GLU A 258 18.22 10.81 -9.27
N MET A 259 17.11 11.36 -8.77
CA MET A 259 16.37 10.82 -7.63
C MET A 259 15.94 9.37 -7.90
N THR A 260 15.40 9.12 -9.10
CA THR A 260 15.01 7.79 -9.56
C THR A 260 16.21 6.83 -9.62
N ALA A 261 17.32 7.28 -10.21
CA ALA A 261 18.55 6.50 -10.34
C ALA A 261 19.11 6.08 -8.98
N LYS A 262 19.09 7.01 -8.00
CA LYS A 262 19.72 6.85 -6.69
C LYS A 262 18.84 6.07 -5.71
N TYR A 263 17.57 6.45 -5.59
CA TYR A 263 16.68 5.97 -4.53
C TYR A 263 15.46 5.21 -5.05
N GLY A 264 15.26 5.08 -6.37
CA GLY A 264 14.14 4.34 -6.93
C GLY A 264 12.76 4.96 -6.70
N THR A 265 12.73 6.26 -6.41
CA THR A 265 11.53 7.07 -6.28
C THR A 265 11.58 8.13 -7.38
N PRO A 266 10.49 8.45 -8.08
CA PRO A 266 9.09 8.20 -7.75
C PRO A 266 8.52 6.90 -8.34
N TYR A 267 7.20 6.72 -8.17
CA TYR A 267 6.38 5.96 -9.11
C TYR A 267 6.11 6.79 -10.37
N PHE A 268 6.07 6.13 -11.52
CA PHE A 268 5.62 6.75 -12.77
C PHE A 268 4.22 6.24 -13.10
N ALA A 269 3.29 7.18 -13.32
CA ALA A 269 1.97 6.90 -13.87
C ALA A 269 2.05 7.10 -15.39
N ASN A 270 1.85 6.04 -16.15
CA ASN A 270 1.90 6.09 -17.60
C ASN A 270 0.54 6.51 -18.15
N HIS A 271 0.43 7.70 -18.72
CA HIS A 271 -0.78 8.22 -19.34
C HIS A 271 -0.67 8.32 -20.87
N ILE A 272 0.36 7.72 -21.48
CA ILE A 272 0.55 7.73 -22.94
C ILE A 272 -0.34 6.67 -23.59
N PHE A 273 -0.20 5.41 -23.17
CA PHE A 273 -0.96 4.28 -23.72
C PHE A 273 -1.93 3.65 -22.71
N SER A 274 -1.97 4.14 -21.48
CA SER A 274 -3.00 3.69 -20.55
C SER A 274 -4.31 4.41 -20.84
N ASP A 275 -5.42 3.75 -20.54
CA ASP A 275 -6.76 4.32 -20.60
C ASP A 275 -7.12 5.14 -19.36
N ARG A 276 -6.11 5.70 -18.68
CA ARG A 276 -6.25 6.58 -17.51
C ARG A 276 -5.77 7.98 -17.88
N LEU A 277 -6.56 8.99 -17.56
CA LEU A 277 -6.20 10.39 -17.76
C LEU A 277 -5.67 11.01 -16.46
N PRO A 278 -4.76 12.00 -16.52
CA PRO A 278 -4.29 12.71 -15.31
C PRO A 278 -5.44 13.33 -14.51
N GLU A 279 -6.47 13.85 -15.18
CA GLU A 279 -7.66 14.44 -14.57
C GLU A 279 -8.52 13.45 -13.78
N ASP A 280 -8.42 12.13 -14.03
CA ASP A 280 -9.16 11.12 -13.28
C ASP A 280 -8.80 11.14 -11.78
N ALA A 281 -7.64 11.69 -11.40
CA ALA A 281 -7.28 11.91 -9.99
C ALA A 281 -8.16 12.97 -9.30
N ARG A 282 -8.76 13.88 -10.07
CA ARG A 282 -9.60 15.02 -9.62
C ARG A 282 -11.08 14.86 -9.99
N ARG A 283 -11.41 13.97 -10.94
CA ARG A 283 -12.72 13.88 -11.63
C ARG A 283 -13.94 13.53 -10.77
N ASN A 284 -13.77 13.25 -9.48
CA ASN A 284 -14.85 12.73 -8.61
C ASN A 284 -15.86 13.78 -8.10
N GLU A 285 -15.94 14.99 -8.67
CA GLU A 285 -16.97 15.97 -8.30
C GLU A 285 -18.39 15.55 -8.76
N LYS A 286 -18.52 14.63 -9.73
CA LYS A 286 -19.81 14.04 -10.16
C LYS A 286 -19.78 12.52 -9.94
N GLY A 287 -20.59 12.03 -8.99
CA GLY A 287 -20.57 10.63 -8.54
C GLY A 287 -20.79 9.63 -9.66
N GLU A 288 -19.77 8.81 -9.93
CA GLU A 288 -19.90 7.63 -10.77
C GLU A 288 -20.62 6.54 -9.96
N GLU A 289 -21.77 6.11 -10.46
CA GLU A 289 -22.61 5.10 -9.80
C GLU A 289 -22.11 3.68 -10.13
N PRO A 290 -22.23 2.74 -9.18
CA PRO A 290 -22.07 1.31 -9.43
C PRO A 290 -22.84 0.86 -10.69
N GLY A 291 -22.13 0.27 -11.66
CA GLY A 291 -22.72 -0.11 -12.94
C GLY A 291 -22.14 -1.41 -13.52
N GLU A 292 -22.31 -1.56 -14.84
CA GLU A 292 -21.82 -2.73 -15.59
C GLU A 292 -20.30 -2.69 -15.87
N THR A 293 -19.66 -1.54 -15.60
CA THR A 293 -18.23 -1.32 -15.80
C THR A 293 -17.54 -1.09 -14.47
N LEU A 294 -16.37 -1.70 -14.28
CA LEU A 294 -15.50 -1.42 -13.14
C LEU A 294 -14.74 -0.12 -13.38
N LEU A 295 -14.91 0.85 -12.47
CA LEU A 295 -14.16 2.09 -12.48
C LEU A 295 -12.68 1.82 -12.19
N LYS A 296 -11.81 2.65 -12.78
CA LYS A 296 -10.37 2.52 -12.60
C LYS A 296 -9.91 3.51 -11.55
N LYS A 297 -9.17 2.98 -10.58
CA LYS A 297 -8.46 3.79 -9.59
C LYS A 297 -7.46 4.73 -10.27
N SER A 298 -7.54 6.00 -9.88
CA SER A 298 -6.59 7.08 -10.21
C SER A 298 -5.75 7.46 -8.98
N GLY A 299 -4.63 8.16 -9.18
CA GLY A 299 -3.79 8.71 -8.11
C GLY A 299 -2.53 7.93 -7.75
N GLY A 300 -2.21 6.82 -8.44
CA GLY A 300 -1.01 6.03 -8.21
C GLY A 300 -1.26 4.61 -7.70
N TYR A 301 -0.17 3.84 -7.53
CA TYR A 301 -0.26 2.50 -6.92
C TYR A 301 -0.83 2.56 -5.50
N PHE A 302 -0.35 3.51 -4.70
CA PHE A 302 -0.79 3.72 -3.30
C PHE A 302 -1.72 4.93 -3.10
N GLY A 303 -1.85 5.84 -4.08
CA GLY A 303 -2.73 7.01 -3.98
C GLY A 303 -4.10 6.77 -4.61
N TYR A 304 -5.15 7.31 -4.00
CA TYR A 304 -6.50 7.39 -4.59
C TYR A 304 -6.78 8.83 -4.99
N GLY A 305 -7.64 9.03 -6.00
CA GLY A 305 -8.17 10.34 -6.35
C GLY A 305 -9.02 10.97 -5.25
N GLU A 306 -9.34 12.25 -5.42
CA GLU A 306 -10.04 13.04 -4.41
C GLU A 306 -11.37 12.43 -3.96
N HIS A 307 -11.64 12.45 -2.65
CA HIS A 307 -12.85 11.93 -2.01
C HIS A 307 -13.15 10.45 -2.30
N SER A 308 -12.14 9.68 -2.69
CA SER A 308 -12.23 8.24 -2.94
C SER A 308 -11.18 7.50 -2.11
N GLY A 309 -11.19 6.17 -2.15
CA GLY A 309 -10.36 5.35 -1.30
C GLY A 309 -10.76 3.89 -1.36
N SER A 310 -10.26 3.08 -0.44
CA SER A 310 -10.67 1.69 -0.26
C SER A 310 -11.20 1.47 1.14
N ILE A 311 -12.38 0.86 1.25
CA ILE A 311 -12.99 0.51 2.54
C ILE A 311 -12.26 -0.67 3.20
N GLY A 312 -11.57 -1.47 2.40
CA GLY A 312 -10.86 -2.67 2.81
C GLY A 312 -10.42 -3.48 1.61
N ALA A 313 -9.43 -4.34 1.84
CA ALA A 313 -8.95 -5.30 0.84
C ALA A 313 -9.07 -6.73 1.33
N VAL A 314 -9.34 -7.64 0.40
CA VAL A 314 -9.31 -9.09 0.62
C VAL A 314 -8.47 -9.77 -0.46
N THR A 315 -7.48 -10.56 -0.05
CA THR A 315 -6.67 -11.38 -0.95
C THR A 315 -7.20 -12.82 -1.00
N VAL A 316 -7.38 -13.37 -2.20
CA VAL A 316 -7.81 -14.75 -2.46
C VAL A 316 -6.60 -15.65 -2.72
N ASN A 317 -6.53 -16.79 -2.04
CA ASN A 317 -5.43 -17.76 -2.13
C ASN A 317 -5.60 -18.71 -3.34
N LEU A 318 -5.17 -18.26 -4.51
CA LEU A 318 -5.28 -19.06 -5.73
C LEU A 318 -4.45 -20.35 -5.74
N PRO A 319 -3.21 -20.40 -5.20
CA PRO A 319 -2.44 -21.64 -5.11
C PRO A 319 -3.19 -22.76 -4.41
N ARG A 320 -3.83 -22.45 -3.28
CA ARG A 320 -4.66 -23.43 -2.55
C ARG A 320 -5.86 -23.88 -3.37
N ILE A 321 -6.54 -22.94 -4.02
CA ILE A 321 -7.73 -23.27 -4.83
C ILE A 321 -7.32 -24.22 -5.97
N ALA A 322 -6.24 -23.92 -6.69
CA ALA A 322 -5.71 -24.77 -7.75
C ALA A 322 -5.30 -26.16 -7.24
N TRP A 323 -4.60 -26.24 -6.12
CA TRP A 323 -4.18 -27.51 -5.51
C TRP A 323 -5.34 -28.41 -5.11
N LEU A 324 -6.46 -27.84 -4.67
CA LEU A 324 -7.64 -28.60 -4.23
C LEU A 324 -8.60 -28.95 -5.37
N SER A 325 -8.37 -28.42 -6.58
CA SER A 325 -9.29 -28.58 -7.70
C SER A 325 -8.96 -29.82 -8.51
N GLY A 326 -9.99 -30.59 -8.88
CA GLY A 326 -9.82 -31.75 -9.76
C GLY A 326 -9.54 -31.35 -11.22
N ASP A 327 -10.19 -30.30 -11.67
CA ASP A 327 -10.12 -29.74 -13.01
C ASP A 327 -10.36 -28.22 -13.01
N GLU A 328 -10.34 -27.62 -14.20
CA GLU A 328 -10.54 -26.18 -14.38
C GLU A 328 -11.94 -25.70 -13.98
N ASN A 329 -12.98 -26.51 -14.14
CA ASN A 329 -14.34 -26.13 -13.73
C ASN A 329 -14.48 -26.11 -12.20
N ASP A 330 -13.92 -27.11 -11.51
CA ASP A 330 -13.88 -27.13 -10.04
C ASP A 330 -13.07 -25.94 -9.50
N PHE A 331 -12.01 -25.53 -10.20
CA PHE A 331 -11.23 -24.34 -9.86
C PHE A 331 -12.09 -23.07 -9.87
N TYR A 332 -12.81 -22.79 -10.96
CA TYR A 332 -13.64 -21.58 -11.04
C TYR A 332 -14.79 -21.61 -10.03
N ARG A 333 -15.39 -22.78 -9.78
CA ARG A 333 -16.42 -22.96 -8.74
C ARG A 333 -15.88 -22.60 -7.35
N ARG A 334 -14.69 -23.07 -6.99
CA ARG A 334 -14.04 -22.75 -5.70
C ARG A 334 -13.57 -21.29 -5.62
N LEU A 335 -13.13 -20.73 -6.74
CA LEU A 335 -12.80 -19.31 -6.85
C LEU A 335 -14.05 -18.46 -6.58
N ASP A 336 -15.20 -18.84 -7.13
CA ASP A 336 -16.48 -18.16 -6.86
C ASP A 336 -16.85 -18.20 -5.38
N GLU A 337 -16.75 -19.37 -4.73
CA GLU A 337 -16.99 -19.50 -3.28
C GLU A 337 -16.08 -18.55 -2.48
N ALA A 338 -14.78 -18.52 -2.78
CA ALA A 338 -13.84 -17.64 -2.09
C ALA A 338 -14.12 -16.15 -2.35
N MET A 339 -14.50 -15.79 -3.58
CA MET A 339 -14.84 -14.42 -3.95
C MET A 339 -16.17 -13.96 -3.33
N ASP A 340 -17.17 -14.83 -3.21
CA ASP A 340 -18.44 -14.52 -2.54
C ASP A 340 -18.21 -14.16 -1.07
N LEU A 341 -17.34 -14.91 -0.39
CA LEU A 341 -16.92 -14.62 0.99
C LEU A 341 -16.18 -13.30 1.09
N ALA A 342 -15.25 -13.04 0.17
CA ALA A 342 -14.51 -11.78 0.11
C ALA A 342 -15.46 -10.59 -0.07
N ALA A 343 -16.36 -10.65 -1.05
CA ALA A 343 -17.32 -9.58 -1.35
C ALA A 343 -18.28 -9.33 -0.20
N ARG A 344 -18.86 -10.39 0.39
CA ARG A 344 -19.74 -10.28 1.56
C ARG A 344 -19.01 -9.68 2.76
N SER A 345 -17.76 -10.04 3.01
CA SER A 345 -16.97 -9.45 4.11
C SER A 345 -16.79 -7.94 3.94
N LEU A 346 -16.50 -7.47 2.71
CA LEU A 346 -16.35 -6.05 2.41
C LEU A 346 -17.69 -5.30 2.52
N LYS A 347 -18.81 -5.93 2.11
CA LYS A 347 -20.15 -5.36 2.32
C LYS A 347 -20.48 -5.17 3.80
N ILE A 348 -20.23 -6.19 4.63
CA ILE A 348 -20.43 -6.12 6.08
C ILE A 348 -19.57 -5.01 6.67
N LYS A 349 -18.28 -4.98 6.33
CA LYS A 349 -17.33 -3.94 6.78
C LYS A 349 -17.85 -2.54 6.44
N ARG A 350 -18.24 -2.30 5.18
CA ARG A 350 -18.81 -1.01 4.75
C ARG A 350 -20.04 -0.61 5.55
N GLY A 351 -20.98 -1.54 5.78
CA GLY A 351 -22.19 -1.27 6.56
C GLY A 351 -21.88 -0.84 7.99
N VAL A 352 -20.97 -1.56 8.66
CA VAL A 352 -20.53 -1.22 10.03
C VAL A 352 -19.83 0.13 10.08
N LEU A 353 -18.88 0.38 9.17
CA LEU A 353 -18.13 1.64 9.14
C LEU A 353 -19.04 2.83 8.81
N THR A 354 -19.99 2.68 7.89
CA THR A 354 -20.96 3.73 7.55
C THR A 354 -21.84 4.09 8.75
N ARG A 355 -22.27 3.09 9.53
CA ARG A 355 -23.00 3.32 10.78
C ARG A 355 -22.14 4.10 11.77
N LEU A 356 -20.90 3.66 12.02
CA LEU A 356 -19.98 4.30 12.96
C LEU A 356 -19.59 5.73 12.54
N LEU A 357 -19.44 5.99 11.24
CA LEU A 357 -19.25 7.32 10.68
C LEU A 357 -20.45 8.22 11.00
N THR A 358 -21.67 7.70 10.80
CA THR A 358 -22.90 8.43 11.10
C THR A 358 -23.02 8.76 12.60
N GLU A 359 -22.70 7.79 13.46
CA GLU A 359 -22.67 7.91 14.92
C GLU A 359 -21.55 8.82 15.45
N GLY A 360 -20.58 9.20 14.60
CA GLY A 360 -19.55 10.19 14.92
C GLY A 360 -18.22 9.62 15.41
N LEU A 361 -17.93 8.34 15.16
CA LEU A 361 -16.66 7.72 15.53
C LEU A 361 -15.47 8.28 14.73
N TYR A 362 -15.69 8.74 13.50
CA TYR A 362 -14.67 9.31 12.61
C TYR A 362 -14.97 10.78 12.30
N PRO A 363 -14.79 11.69 13.28
CA PRO A 363 -15.24 13.07 13.16
C PRO A 363 -14.56 13.84 12.03
N TYR A 364 -13.27 13.63 11.77
CA TYR A 364 -12.56 14.33 10.71
C TYR A 364 -12.89 13.73 9.33
N THR A 365 -12.97 12.41 9.22
CA THR A 365 -13.42 11.74 8.00
C THR A 365 -14.84 12.19 7.64
N LYS A 366 -15.75 12.28 8.61
CA LYS A 366 -17.11 12.80 8.38
C LYS A 366 -17.10 14.24 7.86
N ARG A 367 -16.19 15.08 8.38
CA ARG A 367 -16.09 16.50 8.01
C ARG A 367 -15.56 16.72 6.60
N TYR A 368 -14.55 15.97 6.16
CA TYR A 368 -13.88 16.18 4.87
C TYR A 368 -14.37 15.24 3.77
N MET A 369 -14.93 14.09 4.13
CA MET A 369 -15.36 13.07 3.16
C MET A 369 -16.87 12.86 3.15
N GLY A 370 -17.53 13.01 4.31
CA GLY A 370 -18.98 12.87 4.46
C GLY A 370 -19.49 11.43 4.43
N THR A 371 -19.09 10.65 3.42
CA THR A 371 -19.59 9.28 3.16
C THR A 371 -18.53 8.36 2.58
N TYR A 372 -18.75 7.04 2.68
CA TYR A 372 -17.92 6.01 2.04
C TYR A 372 -18.43 5.57 0.67
N ASN A 373 -19.51 6.15 0.13
CA ASN A 373 -20.12 5.68 -1.14
C ASN A 373 -19.13 5.61 -2.33
N ARG A 374 -18.11 6.48 -2.33
CA ARG A 374 -17.08 6.57 -3.39
C ARG A 374 -15.85 5.69 -3.14
N HIS A 375 -15.85 4.89 -2.08
CA HIS A 375 -14.74 4.02 -1.75
C HIS A 375 -14.93 2.67 -2.42
N TYR A 376 -13.85 2.08 -2.88
CA TYR A 376 -13.81 0.76 -3.47
C TYR A 376 -13.77 -0.33 -2.40
N SER A 377 -14.35 -1.47 -2.74
CA SER A 377 -14.19 -2.75 -2.06
C SER A 377 -13.18 -3.57 -2.87
N SER A 378 -11.93 -3.65 -2.38
CA SER A 378 -10.81 -4.18 -3.17
C SER A 378 -10.67 -5.70 -2.98
N ILE A 379 -10.69 -6.46 -4.08
CA ILE A 379 -10.42 -7.91 -4.05
C ILE A 379 -9.25 -8.19 -4.97
N GLY A 380 -8.30 -9.01 -4.52
CA GLY A 380 -7.08 -9.30 -5.27
C GLY A 380 -6.64 -10.75 -5.17
N PRO A 381 -5.93 -11.28 -6.17
CA PRO A 381 -5.31 -12.59 -6.09
C PRO A 381 -3.93 -12.53 -5.41
N VAL A 382 -3.45 -13.69 -4.95
CA VAL A 382 -2.02 -13.94 -4.72
C VAL A 382 -1.61 -15.24 -5.38
N GLY A 383 -0.37 -15.33 -5.86
CA GLY A 383 0.24 -16.56 -6.32
C GLY A 383 -0.35 -17.12 -7.61
N ILE A 384 -0.71 -16.30 -8.60
CA ILE A 384 -1.21 -16.84 -9.89
C ILE A 384 -0.19 -17.78 -10.51
N ASN A 385 1.11 -17.45 -10.45
CA ASN A 385 2.15 -18.34 -10.94
C ASN A 385 2.12 -19.71 -10.25
N GLU A 386 2.04 -19.73 -8.92
CA GLU A 386 1.98 -20.98 -8.17
C GLU A 386 0.62 -21.69 -8.36
N ALA A 387 -0.47 -20.98 -8.62
CA ALA A 387 -1.74 -21.57 -9.00
C ALA A 387 -1.62 -22.34 -10.33
N CYS A 388 -0.94 -21.78 -11.34
CA CYS A 388 -0.69 -22.46 -12.61
C CYS A 388 0.17 -23.73 -12.45
N LEU A 389 1.14 -23.70 -11.51
CA LEU A 389 1.98 -24.85 -11.18
C LEU A 389 1.23 -25.94 -10.40
N ASN A 390 0.33 -25.55 -9.49
CA ASN A 390 -0.45 -26.48 -8.67
C ASN A 390 -1.66 -27.07 -9.41
N ALA A 391 -2.19 -26.38 -10.42
CA ALA A 391 -3.27 -26.87 -11.27
C ALA A 391 -2.86 -28.15 -12.01
N HIS A 392 -3.47 -29.28 -11.66
CA HIS A 392 -3.07 -30.60 -12.15
C HIS A 392 -3.19 -30.76 -13.68
N TRP A 393 -4.10 -30.02 -14.30
CA TRP A 393 -4.34 -29.99 -15.75
C TRP A 393 -3.38 -29.05 -16.51
N LEU A 394 -2.64 -28.18 -15.80
CA LEU A 394 -1.74 -27.20 -16.41
C LEU A 394 -0.28 -27.49 -16.10
N LYS A 395 0.13 -27.45 -14.82
CA LYS A 395 1.51 -27.68 -14.33
C LYS A 395 2.59 -26.90 -15.10
N ARG A 396 2.32 -25.62 -15.40
CA ARG A 396 3.25 -24.70 -16.08
C ARG A 396 3.31 -23.38 -15.32
N ASP A 397 4.46 -22.73 -15.36
CA ASP A 397 4.64 -21.37 -14.83
C ASP A 397 4.23 -20.31 -15.86
N LEU A 398 4.26 -19.03 -15.47
CA LEU A 398 3.90 -17.90 -16.32
C LEU A 398 4.88 -17.65 -17.50
N TRP A 399 5.97 -18.40 -17.63
CA TRP A 399 6.79 -18.37 -18.83
C TRP A 399 6.08 -19.06 -20.01
N ASN A 400 5.19 -20.00 -19.72
CA ASN A 400 4.45 -20.71 -20.75
C ASN A 400 3.22 -19.89 -21.23
N PRO A 401 3.03 -19.71 -22.55
CA PRO A 401 1.87 -19.01 -23.09
C PRO A 401 0.50 -19.56 -22.65
N THR A 402 0.39 -20.87 -22.43
CA THR A 402 -0.85 -21.50 -21.93
C THR A 402 -1.15 -21.07 -20.50
N ALA A 403 -0.12 -20.96 -19.64
CA ALA A 403 -0.30 -20.45 -18.28
C ALA A 403 -0.59 -18.94 -18.26
N GLN A 404 -0.01 -18.17 -19.20
CA GLN A 404 -0.35 -16.75 -19.36
C GLN A 404 -1.81 -16.57 -19.79
N LYS A 405 -2.32 -17.44 -20.67
CA LYS A 405 -3.74 -17.46 -21.03
C LYS A 405 -4.60 -17.77 -19.81
N PHE A 406 -4.29 -18.84 -19.07
CA PHE A 406 -5.03 -19.19 -17.85
C PHE A 406 -5.00 -18.06 -16.80
N ALA A 407 -3.87 -17.37 -16.64
CA ALA A 407 -3.77 -16.20 -15.76
C ALA A 407 -4.69 -15.05 -16.20
N LYS A 408 -4.78 -14.78 -17.51
CA LYS A 408 -5.73 -13.79 -18.06
C LYS A 408 -7.18 -14.23 -17.85
N ASP A 409 -7.48 -15.51 -18.03
CA ASP A 409 -8.82 -16.06 -17.84
C ASP A 409 -9.24 -15.97 -16.36
N ILE A 410 -8.34 -16.23 -15.40
CA ILE A 410 -8.56 -15.98 -13.98
C ILE A 410 -8.90 -14.52 -13.71
N LEU A 411 -8.05 -13.58 -14.18
CA LEU A 411 -8.25 -12.15 -13.93
C LEU A 411 -9.55 -11.65 -14.57
N LYS A 412 -9.90 -12.15 -15.76
CA LYS A 412 -11.17 -11.86 -16.42
C LYS A 412 -12.35 -12.37 -15.60
N HIS A 413 -12.32 -13.64 -15.18
CA HIS A 413 -13.37 -14.22 -14.32
C HIS A 413 -13.56 -13.43 -13.04
N MET A 414 -12.47 -13.04 -12.36
CA MET A 414 -12.54 -12.20 -11.18
C MET A 414 -13.19 -10.84 -11.47
N LYS A 415 -12.90 -10.20 -12.61
CA LYS A 415 -13.56 -8.94 -13.01
C LYS A 415 -15.06 -9.13 -13.24
N ASP A 416 -15.45 -10.20 -13.93
CA ASP A 416 -16.86 -10.49 -14.21
C ASP A 416 -17.64 -10.69 -12.89
N ARG A 417 -17.04 -11.36 -11.91
CA ARG A 417 -17.61 -11.50 -10.55
C ARG A 417 -17.68 -10.16 -9.80
N LEU A 418 -16.68 -9.30 -9.93
CA LEU A 418 -16.69 -7.96 -9.33
C LEU A 418 -17.81 -7.08 -9.91
N VAL A 419 -18.05 -7.15 -11.23
CA VAL A 419 -19.19 -6.46 -11.87
C VAL A 419 -20.51 -6.96 -11.27
N TYR A 420 -20.67 -8.28 -11.15
CA TYR A 420 -21.84 -8.86 -10.48
C TYR A 420 -22.00 -8.35 -9.05
N TYR A 421 -20.95 -8.31 -8.24
CA TYR A 421 -21.02 -7.78 -6.87
C TYR A 421 -21.38 -6.31 -6.81
N GLN A 422 -20.85 -5.51 -7.75
CA GLN A 422 -21.16 -4.09 -7.85
C GLN A 422 -22.66 -3.86 -8.08
N GLN A 423 -23.25 -4.60 -9.02
CA GLN A 423 -24.69 -4.56 -9.29
C GLN A 423 -25.52 -5.12 -8.12
N HIS A 424 -25.08 -6.23 -7.53
CA HIS A 424 -25.81 -6.92 -6.47
C HIS A 424 -25.84 -6.12 -5.16
N TYR A 425 -24.70 -5.55 -4.76
CA TYR A 425 -24.56 -4.84 -3.49
C TYR A 425 -24.76 -3.32 -3.60
N GLY A 426 -24.69 -2.75 -4.81
CA GLY A 426 -24.73 -1.30 -5.03
C GLY A 426 -23.51 -0.57 -4.44
N ASP A 427 -22.34 -1.22 -4.43
CA ASP A 427 -21.08 -0.65 -3.94
C ASP A 427 -20.00 -0.77 -5.01
N LEU A 428 -19.03 0.15 -5.03
CA LEU A 428 -17.89 0.06 -5.94
C LEU A 428 -16.97 -1.13 -5.55
N PHE A 429 -16.57 -1.91 -6.54
CA PHE A 429 -15.59 -2.99 -6.41
C PHE A 429 -14.42 -2.77 -7.37
N GLU A 430 -13.23 -3.23 -6.99
CA GLU A 430 -12.05 -3.16 -7.87
C GLU A 430 -11.20 -4.43 -7.76
N LEU A 431 -10.48 -4.72 -8.85
CA LEU A 431 -9.46 -5.76 -8.88
C LEU A 431 -8.10 -5.13 -8.54
N GLU A 432 -7.53 -5.49 -7.39
CA GLU A 432 -6.26 -4.93 -6.91
C GLU A 432 -5.14 -5.98 -6.91
N ALA A 433 -3.95 -5.61 -7.39
CA ALA A 433 -2.73 -6.40 -7.19
C ALA A 433 -2.20 -6.11 -5.78
N THR A 434 -2.86 -6.70 -4.78
CA THR A 434 -2.54 -6.48 -3.38
C THR A 434 -1.04 -6.74 -3.13
N PRO A 435 -0.29 -5.83 -2.48
CA PRO A 435 1.13 -6.04 -2.19
C PRO A 435 1.42 -7.34 -1.44
N ALA A 436 0.41 -7.82 -0.69
CA ALA A 436 0.38 -9.10 0.01
C ALA A 436 1.64 -9.34 0.88
N GLU A 437 2.17 -8.29 1.50
CA GLU A 437 3.46 -8.32 2.20
C GLU A 437 3.55 -9.46 3.21
N SER A 438 2.60 -9.48 4.15
CA SER A 438 2.48 -10.53 5.17
C SER A 438 1.57 -11.67 4.70
N ALA A 439 0.57 -11.37 3.88
CA ALA A 439 -0.42 -12.35 3.42
C ALA A 439 0.20 -13.46 2.57
N ALA A 440 1.10 -13.12 1.63
CA ALA A 440 1.74 -14.10 0.74
C ALA A 440 2.58 -15.12 1.53
N PHE A 441 3.30 -14.65 2.55
CA PHE A 441 4.08 -15.51 3.44
C PHE A 441 3.17 -16.33 4.36
N ALA A 442 2.20 -15.71 5.02
CA ALA A 442 1.32 -16.36 5.98
C ALA A 442 0.45 -17.46 5.33
N MET A 443 -0.06 -17.22 4.12
CA MET A 443 -0.81 -18.21 3.35
C MET A 443 0.09 -19.38 2.95
N ALA A 444 1.24 -19.12 2.32
CA ALA A 444 2.17 -20.17 1.89
C ALA A 444 2.67 -21.04 3.05
N ARG A 445 2.95 -20.44 4.21
CA ARG A 445 3.34 -21.16 5.43
C ARG A 445 2.23 -22.08 5.93
N LYS A 446 0.98 -21.58 5.97
CA LYS A 446 -0.19 -22.40 6.38
C LYS A 446 -0.43 -23.54 5.39
N ASP A 447 -0.36 -23.24 4.09
CA ASP A 447 -0.55 -24.23 3.02
C ASP A 447 0.47 -25.33 3.06
N ARG A 448 1.75 -24.99 3.18
CA ARG A 448 2.82 -25.99 3.29
C ARG A 448 2.64 -26.89 4.52
N GLY A 449 2.08 -26.35 5.61
CA GLY A 449 1.78 -27.12 6.81
C GLY A 449 0.61 -28.11 6.65
N LEU A 450 -0.38 -27.77 5.83
CA LEU A 450 -1.55 -28.62 5.56
C LEU A 450 -1.32 -29.60 4.40
N TYR A 451 -0.61 -29.14 3.38
CA TYR A 451 -0.34 -29.83 2.13
C TYR A 451 1.16 -29.80 1.84
N PRO A 452 1.97 -30.73 2.38
CA PRO A 452 3.42 -30.68 2.24
C PRO A 452 3.93 -30.61 0.79
N GLU A 453 3.19 -31.21 -0.14
CA GLU A 453 3.52 -31.28 -1.57
C GLU A 453 3.06 -30.07 -2.40
N ILE A 454 2.29 -29.14 -1.82
CA ILE A 454 1.86 -27.94 -2.55
C ILE A 454 3.07 -27.13 -3.03
N VAL A 455 3.04 -26.65 -4.26
CA VAL A 455 4.09 -25.82 -4.82
C VAL A 455 3.94 -24.40 -4.27
N THR A 456 5.02 -23.88 -3.68
CA THR A 456 5.18 -22.48 -3.28
C THR A 456 6.39 -21.91 -4.04
N ALA A 457 6.55 -20.59 -4.05
CA ALA A 457 7.76 -20.00 -4.59
C ALA A 457 8.99 -20.39 -3.74
N GLY A 458 10.16 -20.41 -4.39
CA GLY A 458 11.43 -20.82 -3.80
C GLY A 458 11.77 -22.31 -3.97
N LYS A 459 12.99 -22.66 -3.57
CA LYS A 459 13.55 -24.01 -3.71
C LYS A 459 13.18 -24.88 -2.50
N PRO A 460 13.25 -26.22 -2.63
CA PRO A 460 13.13 -27.11 -1.47
C PRO A 460 14.09 -26.70 -0.34
N GLY A 461 13.54 -26.42 0.84
CA GLY A 461 14.30 -25.95 2.01
C GLY A 461 14.27 -24.43 2.23
N ASP A 462 13.79 -23.64 1.27
CA ASP A 462 13.56 -22.21 1.45
C ASP A 462 12.35 -21.94 2.36
N THR A 463 12.31 -20.75 2.96
CA THR A 463 11.09 -20.22 3.58
C THR A 463 9.99 -20.07 2.52
N PRO A 464 8.82 -20.71 2.68
CA PRO A 464 7.78 -20.69 1.65
C PRO A 464 7.13 -19.32 1.55
N TYR A 465 6.91 -18.84 0.33
CA TYR A 465 6.11 -17.65 0.04
C TYR A 465 5.35 -17.84 -1.28
N TYR A 466 4.35 -17.00 -1.54
CA TYR A 466 3.70 -16.91 -2.84
C TYR A 466 4.13 -15.66 -3.59
N THR A 467 4.19 -15.76 -4.92
CA THR A 467 4.48 -14.62 -5.78
C THR A 467 3.32 -13.61 -5.70
N SER A 468 3.62 -12.32 -5.57
CA SER A 468 2.57 -11.30 -5.42
C SER A 468 1.66 -11.25 -6.64
N SER A 469 0.34 -11.37 -6.44
CA SER A 469 -0.67 -11.20 -7.49
C SER A 469 -0.40 -12.05 -8.76
N SER A 470 -0.22 -11.40 -9.91
CA SER A 470 0.12 -11.97 -11.22
C SER A 470 1.57 -11.67 -11.66
N GLN A 471 2.44 -11.28 -10.72
CA GLN A 471 3.84 -10.99 -11.03
C GLN A 471 4.56 -12.27 -11.49
N LEU A 472 5.62 -12.09 -12.29
CA LEU A 472 6.54 -13.19 -12.57
C LEU A 472 7.26 -13.62 -11.28
N PRO A 473 7.65 -14.90 -11.16
CA PRO A 473 8.53 -15.35 -10.09
C PRO A 473 9.79 -14.48 -9.99
N SER A 474 10.24 -14.24 -8.76
CA SER A 474 11.37 -13.34 -8.51
C SER A 474 12.67 -13.78 -9.20
N ASP A 475 12.81 -15.06 -9.53
CA ASP A 475 13.97 -15.67 -10.20
C ASP A 475 13.75 -15.99 -11.69
N ALA A 476 12.66 -15.50 -12.30
CA ALA A 476 12.24 -15.86 -13.65
C ALA A 476 13.21 -15.43 -14.77
N THR A 477 13.60 -14.15 -14.83
CA THR A 477 14.48 -13.62 -15.88
C THR A 477 15.28 -12.42 -15.37
N THR A 478 16.41 -12.16 -16.01
CA THR A 478 17.18 -10.91 -15.83
C THR A 478 16.94 -9.92 -16.98
N ASN A 479 16.14 -10.29 -17.97
CA ASN A 479 15.82 -9.47 -19.12
C ASN A 479 14.53 -8.67 -18.84
N VAL A 480 14.65 -7.34 -18.80
CA VAL A 480 13.51 -6.47 -18.49
C VAL A 480 12.47 -6.46 -19.63
N GLN A 481 12.90 -6.58 -20.90
CA GLN A 481 12.00 -6.58 -22.04
C GLN A 481 11.12 -7.84 -22.08
N GLU A 482 11.70 -9.00 -21.77
CA GLU A 482 10.95 -10.26 -21.62
C GLU A 482 9.94 -10.18 -20.47
N ALA A 483 10.34 -9.62 -19.33
CA ALA A 483 9.44 -9.47 -18.20
C ALA A 483 8.29 -8.51 -18.52
N LEU A 484 8.59 -7.37 -19.16
CA LEU A 484 7.60 -6.38 -19.56
C LEU A 484 6.61 -6.96 -20.59
N SER A 485 7.07 -7.71 -21.60
CA SER A 485 6.16 -8.26 -22.62
C SER A 485 5.13 -9.25 -22.07
N ILE A 486 5.46 -9.97 -20.99
CA ILE A 486 4.52 -10.85 -20.29
C ILE A 486 3.65 -10.06 -19.32
N GLN A 487 4.25 -9.15 -18.56
CA GLN A 487 3.57 -8.46 -17.47
C GLN A 487 2.62 -7.35 -17.94
N ASP A 488 2.89 -6.70 -19.06
CA ASP A 488 2.06 -5.62 -19.60
C ASP A 488 0.59 -6.04 -19.72
N GLY A 489 0.33 -7.14 -20.44
CA GLY A 489 -1.02 -7.66 -20.64
C GLY A 489 -1.69 -8.23 -19.39
N LEU A 490 -0.97 -8.44 -18.29
CA LEU A 490 -1.54 -8.88 -17.00
C LEU A 490 -1.81 -7.69 -16.08
N GLN A 491 -0.85 -6.78 -15.94
CA GLN A 491 -0.97 -5.63 -15.05
C GLN A 491 -2.02 -4.64 -15.56
N SER A 492 -2.18 -4.47 -16.87
CA SER A 492 -3.24 -3.62 -17.45
C SER A 492 -4.67 -4.11 -17.18
N MET A 493 -4.85 -5.38 -16.76
CA MET A 493 -6.17 -5.92 -16.41
C MET A 493 -6.70 -5.42 -15.06
N TYR A 494 -5.81 -5.00 -14.15
CA TYR A 494 -6.21 -4.50 -12.84
C TYR A 494 -6.87 -3.13 -12.95
N THR A 495 -8.00 -2.98 -12.27
CA THR A 495 -8.73 -1.71 -12.20
C THR A 495 -8.32 -0.89 -10.98
N GLY A 496 -7.93 -1.56 -9.89
CA GLY A 496 -7.36 -0.96 -8.69
C GLY A 496 -5.84 -0.77 -8.77
N GLY A 497 -5.18 -0.82 -7.61
CA GLY A 497 -3.72 -0.64 -7.52
C GLY A 497 -2.93 -1.81 -8.13
N THR A 498 -2.08 -1.51 -9.10
CA THR A 498 -1.03 -2.39 -9.64
C THR A 498 0.25 -1.60 -9.91
N ALA A 499 1.42 -2.27 -9.87
CA ALA A 499 2.67 -1.69 -10.33
C ALA A 499 3.64 -2.77 -10.85
N PHE A 500 4.46 -2.41 -11.84
CA PHE A 500 5.63 -3.19 -12.24
C PHE A 500 6.92 -2.62 -11.63
N HIS A 501 7.76 -3.47 -11.06
CA HIS A 501 9.02 -3.07 -10.42
C HIS A 501 10.21 -3.53 -11.25
N ILE A 502 10.97 -2.57 -11.79
CA ILE A 502 12.25 -2.85 -12.46
C ILE A 502 13.34 -2.93 -11.38
N TYR A 503 13.50 -4.12 -10.81
CA TYR A 503 14.51 -4.36 -9.76
C TYR A 503 15.93 -4.34 -10.33
N LEU A 504 16.80 -3.49 -9.75
CA LEU A 504 18.20 -3.34 -10.15
C LEU A 504 19.12 -3.65 -8.97
N SER A 505 20.29 -4.24 -9.27
CA SER A 505 21.28 -4.60 -8.24
C SER A 505 21.97 -3.41 -7.60
N GLU A 506 21.97 -2.26 -8.28
CA GLU A 506 22.56 -1.01 -7.83
C GLU A 506 21.93 0.17 -8.57
N GLN A 507 22.31 1.39 -8.18
CA GLN A 507 21.91 2.64 -8.82
C GLN A 507 22.27 2.69 -10.31
N MET A 508 21.40 3.32 -11.11
CA MET A 508 21.64 3.63 -12.52
C MET A 508 22.87 4.52 -12.71
N LYS A 509 23.59 4.34 -13.82
CA LYS A 509 24.85 5.07 -14.09
C LYS A 509 24.66 6.58 -14.22
N SER A 510 23.58 7.00 -14.84
CA SER A 510 23.27 8.41 -15.09
C SER A 510 21.77 8.66 -15.06
N TRP A 511 21.39 9.92 -14.86
CA TRP A 511 20.01 10.35 -15.00
C TRP A 511 19.52 10.16 -16.46
N MET A 512 20.39 10.31 -17.48
CA MET A 512 20.02 10.11 -18.88
C MET A 512 19.65 8.65 -19.19
N ASP A 513 20.40 7.69 -18.65
CA ASP A 513 20.08 6.26 -18.82
C ASP A 513 18.74 5.93 -18.15
N THR A 514 18.48 6.58 -17.01
CA THR A 514 17.23 6.42 -16.25
C THR A 514 16.05 7.01 -17.01
N ALA A 515 16.20 8.23 -17.55
CA ALA A 515 15.21 8.87 -18.41
C ALA A 515 14.91 8.02 -19.64
N SER A 516 15.95 7.48 -20.29
CA SER A 516 15.80 6.61 -21.47
C SER A 516 15.03 5.33 -21.16
N LEU A 517 15.26 4.71 -19.99
CA LEU A 517 14.53 3.53 -19.56
C LEU A 517 13.06 3.85 -19.27
N VAL A 518 12.78 4.93 -18.51
CA VAL A 518 11.41 5.36 -18.20
C VAL A 518 10.66 5.65 -19.49
N ARG A 519 11.27 6.42 -20.41
CA ARG A 519 10.74 6.73 -21.73
C ARG A 519 10.43 5.48 -22.53
N TYR A 520 11.38 4.53 -22.59
CA TYR A 520 11.20 3.26 -23.29
C TYR A 520 9.97 2.51 -22.75
N VAL A 521 9.79 2.43 -21.43
CA VAL A 521 8.63 1.76 -20.86
C VAL A 521 7.33 2.49 -21.23
N THR A 522 7.27 3.81 -21.07
CA THR A 522 6.05 4.59 -21.34
C THR A 522 5.68 4.65 -22.82
N GLU A 523 6.67 4.56 -23.73
CA GLU A 523 6.44 4.62 -25.18
C GLU A 523 6.18 3.23 -25.82
N ASN A 524 6.32 2.13 -25.09
CA ASN A 524 6.19 0.77 -25.68
C ASN A 524 5.21 -0.17 -24.94
N TYR A 525 4.70 0.23 -23.77
CA TYR A 525 3.85 -0.62 -22.93
C TYR A 525 2.66 0.17 -22.36
N GLU A 526 1.56 -0.52 -22.08
CA GLU A 526 0.32 0.03 -21.53
C GLU A 526 0.30 0.04 -19.98
N LEU A 527 1.31 -0.55 -19.34
CA LEU A 527 1.49 -0.63 -17.89
C LEU A 527 1.08 0.68 -17.19
N PRO A 528 0.12 0.66 -16.26
CA PRO A 528 -0.42 1.89 -15.68
C PRO A 528 0.56 2.55 -14.71
N TYR A 529 1.26 1.75 -13.91
CA TYR A 529 2.24 2.24 -12.96
C TYR A 529 3.49 1.36 -12.96
N PHE A 530 4.65 1.98 -12.89
CA PHE A 530 5.91 1.26 -12.75
C PHE A 530 6.95 2.07 -11.99
N THR A 531 8.04 1.41 -11.61
CA THR A 531 9.16 2.01 -10.89
C THR A 531 10.49 1.44 -11.34
N VAL A 532 11.54 2.26 -11.29
CA VAL A 532 12.93 1.80 -11.30
C VAL A 532 13.34 1.57 -9.85
N SER A 533 13.82 0.38 -9.49
CA SER A 533 13.99 -0.04 -8.10
C SER A 533 15.41 -0.56 -7.82
N PRO A 534 16.42 0.34 -7.74
CA PRO A 534 17.78 -0.01 -7.35
C PRO A 534 17.89 -0.40 -5.88
N ILE A 535 18.82 -1.30 -5.60
CA ILE A 535 19.29 -1.59 -4.24
C ILE A 535 20.41 -0.60 -3.88
N TYR A 536 20.41 -0.12 -2.64
CA TYR A 536 21.49 0.70 -2.10
C TYR A 536 21.71 0.37 -0.63
N SER A 537 22.85 0.79 -0.10
CA SER A 537 23.20 0.60 1.31
C SER A 537 23.56 1.94 1.94
N MET A 538 23.28 2.11 3.22
CA MET A 538 23.63 3.30 4.00
C MET A 538 24.61 2.93 5.11
N CYS A 539 25.77 3.59 5.14
CA CYS A 539 26.71 3.52 6.25
C CYS A 539 26.44 4.67 7.23
N PRO A 540 26.33 4.41 8.55
CA PRO A 540 26.12 5.47 9.55
C PRO A 540 27.22 6.55 9.56
N GLY A 541 28.45 6.21 9.16
CA GLY A 541 29.56 7.17 9.13
C GLY A 541 29.87 7.77 7.75
N HIS A 542 29.57 7.07 6.66
CA HIS A 542 29.99 7.44 5.29
C HIS A 542 28.82 7.67 4.32
N GLY A 543 27.58 7.48 4.76
CA GLY A 543 26.38 7.69 3.96
C GLY A 543 26.20 6.64 2.87
N TYR A 544 25.72 7.10 1.73
CA TYR A 544 25.23 6.26 0.62
C TYR A 544 26.32 5.39 -0.04
N LEU A 545 25.99 4.12 -0.26
CA LEU A 545 26.80 3.11 -0.93
C LEU A 545 25.96 2.43 -2.03
N LYS A 546 26.57 2.22 -3.20
CA LYS A 546 25.89 1.61 -4.35
C LYS A 546 25.70 0.11 -4.15
N GLY A 547 24.47 -0.37 -4.35
CA GLY A 547 24.13 -1.79 -4.29
C GLY A 547 24.12 -2.38 -2.89
N THR A 548 24.17 -3.71 -2.83
CA THR A 548 24.18 -4.49 -1.59
C THR A 548 25.57 -4.56 -0.99
N VAL A 549 25.84 -3.73 0.03
CA VAL A 549 27.14 -3.66 0.71
C VAL A 549 26.89 -3.81 2.20
N TYR A 550 27.08 -5.00 2.79
CA TYR A 550 26.75 -5.28 4.20
C TYR A 550 27.71 -4.66 5.23
N GLU A 551 28.97 -4.46 4.83
CA GLU A 551 30.01 -3.84 5.66
C GLU A 551 30.63 -2.68 4.88
N CYS A 552 30.72 -1.51 5.52
CA CYS A 552 31.25 -0.33 4.88
C CYS A 552 32.74 -0.54 4.50
N PRO A 553 33.15 -0.33 3.23
CA PRO A 553 34.53 -0.53 2.81
C PRO A 553 35.50 0.50 3.42
N VAL A 554 35.00 1.59 4.00
CA VAL A 554 35.81 2.67 4.58
C VAL A 554 36.03 2.49 6.09
N CYS A 555 35.00 2.10 6.85
CA CYS A 555 35.10 1.95 8.31
C CYS A 555 34.82 0.56 8.87
N GLY A 556 34.39 -0.40 8.04
CA GLY A 556 34.03 -1.76 8.48
C GLY A 556 32.76 -1.87 9.32
N GLN A 557 31.99 -0.78 9.50
CA GLN A 557 30.71 -0.85 10.22
C GLN A 557 29.65 -1.56 9.38
N LYS A 558 28.72 -2.26 10.06
CA LYS A 558 27.51 -2.80 9.44
C LYS A 558 26.70 -1.67 8.82
N THR A 559 26.21 -1.89 7.61
CA THR A 559 25.34 -0.96 6.88
C THR A 559 23.88 -1.38 6.97
N ASN A 560 22.99 -0.45 6.62
CA ASN A 560 21.59 -0.73 6.37
C ASN A 560 21.38 -0.88 4.87
N VAL A 561 21.07 -2.09 4.40
CA VAL A 561 20.74 -2.35 2.99
C VAL A 561 19.26 -2.02 2.78
N PHE A 562 18.96 -1.12 1.85
CA PHE A 562 17.60 -0.72 1.49
C PHE A 562 17.18 -1.36 0.17
N CYS A 563 15.97 -1.92 0.16
CA CYS A 563 15.37 -2.50 -1.04
C CYS A 563 13.85 -2.29 -1.05
N ARG A 564 13.28 -2.34 -2.24
CA ARG A 564 11.84 -2.42 -2.47
C ARG A 564 11.43 -3.88 -2.69
N ILE A 565 10.44 -4.36 -1.95
CA ILE A 565 9.89 -5.72 -2.11
C ILE A 565 8.37 -5.67 -2.27
N ALA A 566 7.66 -5.05 -1.33
CA ALA A 566 6.19 -4.90 -1.37
C ALA A 566 5.73 -3.51 -1.89
N GLY A 567 6.59 -2.80 -2.64
CA GLY A 567 6.27 -1.50 -3.25
C GLY A 567 6.86 -0.26 -2.58
N TYR A 568 7.41 -0.35 -1.37
CA TYR A 568 8.16 0.75 -0.73
C TYR A 568 9.53 0.29 -0.22
N TYR A 569 10.41 1.25 0.05
CA TYR A 569 11.76 0.99 0.54
C TYR A 569 11.76 0.78 2.05
N HIS A 570 12.46 -0.27 2.47
CA HIS A 570 12.78 -0.54 3.87
C HIS A 570 14.20 -1.09 4.00
N PRO A 571 14.81 -0.91 5.19
CA PRO A 571 15.95 -1.72 5.59
C PRO A 571 15.62 -3.21 5.51
N MET A 572 16.58 -4.00 5.04
CA MET A 572 16.45 -5.46 4.97
C MET A 572 15.99 -6.09 6.29
N ASP A 573 16.51 -5.58 7.42
CA ASP A 573 16.22 -6.11 8.75
C ASP A 573 14.75 -5.91 9.18
N GLU A 574 13.95 -5.12 8.45
CA GLU A 574 12.53 -4.85 8.73
C GLU A 574 11.54 -5.75 7.96
N TRP A 575 11.99 -6.51 6.95
CA TRP A 575 11.11 -7.41 6.20
C TRP A 575 10.85 -8.73 6.93
N ASN A 576 9.68 -9.33 6.71
CA ASN A 576 9.38 -10.69 7.19
C ASN A 576 10.21 -11.77 6.46
N ASP A 577 10.28 -12.98 7.03
CA ASP A 577 11.12 -14.05 6.50
C ASP A 577 10.77 -14.46 5.07
N GLY A 578 9.49 -14.41 4.69
CA GLY A 578 9.04 -14.69 3.32
C GLY A 578 9.54 -13.64 2.33
N LYS A 579 9.45 -12.36 2.68
CA LYS A 579 9.97 -11.26 1.84
C LYS A 579 11.50 -11.24 1.77
N LEU A 580 12.17 -11.58 2.88
CA LEU A 580 13.62 -11.81 2.87
C LEU A 580 14.00 -12.97 1.94
N GLN A 581 13.22 -14.05 1.90
CA GLN A 581 13.45 -15.15 0.98
C GLN A 581 13.16 -14.78 -0.48
N GLU A 582 12.09 -14.01 -0.74
CA GLU A 582 11.81 -13.44 -2.06
C GLU A 582 13.00 -12.62 -2.56
N PHE A 583 13.57 -11.76 -1.72
CA PHE A 583 14.76 -10.99 -2.04
C PHE A 583 15.99 -11.87 -2.34
N LYS A 584 16.22 -12.93 -1.54
CA LYS A 584 17.34 -13.86 -1.76
C LYS A 584 17.22 -14.60 -3.09
N ASN A 585 16.01 -14.95 -3.48
CA ASN A 585 15.76 -15.69 -4.72
C ASN A 585 15.81 -14.76 -5.94
N ARG A 586 15.56 -13.46 -5.74
CA ARG A 586 15.42 -12.48 -6.81
C ARG A 586 16.62 -12.41 -7.74
N ARG A 587 16.32 -12.44 -9.04
CA ARG A 587 17.24 -12.07 -10.11
C ARG A 587 16.94 -10.65 -10.55
N ASN A 588 17.86 -9.72 -10.27
CA ASN A 588 17.72 -8.33 -10.70
C ASN A 588 17.92 -8.19 -12.22
N PHE A 589 17.24 -7.23 -12.82
CA PHE A 589 17.33 -6.97 -14.25
C PHE A 589 18.71 -6.40 -14.65
N LEU A 590 19.18 -6.82 -15.82
CA LEU A 590 20.41 -6.33 -16.43
C LEU A 590 20.06 -5.28 -17.48
N LEU A 591 20.48 -4.03 -17.26
CA LEU A 591 20.20 -2.88 -18.14
C LEU A 591 20.98 -2.94 -19.46
N HIS A 592 22.07 -3.70 -19.47
CA HIS A 592 22.75 -4.11 -20.69
C HIS A 592 22.71 -5.64 -20.68
N PRO A 593 21.84 -6.28 -21.48
CA PRO A 593 21.96 -7.71 -21.66
C PRO A 593 23.42 -8.00 -22.07
N ARG A 594 24.04 -9.03 -21.49
CA ARG A 594 25.16 -9.67 -22.20
C ARG A 594 24.62 -9.93 -23.60
N LYS A 595 25.28 -9.35 -24.61
CA LYS A 595 24.96 -9.43 -26.05
C LYS A 595 23.75 -10.33 -26.28
N ALA A 596 22.57 -9.73 -26.41
CA ALA A 596 21.34 -10.48 -26.62
C ALA A 596 21.62 -11.50 -27.71
N GLU A 597 21.37 -12.77 -27.42
CA GLU A 597 21.18 -13.74 -28.49
C GLU A 597 20.14 -13.10 -29.41
N THR A 598 20.50 -12.92 -30.68
CA THR A 598 19.60 -12.37 -31.69
C THR A 598 18.28 -13.15 -31.64
N PRO A 599 17.14 -12.55 -32.04
CA PRO A 599 15.88 -13.30 -32.16
C PRO A 599 16.03 -14.58 -32.98
N GLU A 600 17.00 -14.63 -33.89
CA GLU A 600 17.41 -15.83 -34.63
C GLU A 600 18.20 -16.81 -33.76
N GLU A 601 19.20 -16.38 -32.98
CA GLU A 601 19.93 -17.25 -32.03
C GLU A 601 19.03 -17.79 -30.90
N VAL A 602 18.07 -17.00 -30.38
CA VAL A 602 17.07 -17.47 -29.40
C VAL A 602 16.12 -18.48 -30.05
N ARG A 603 15.68 -18.23 -31.30
CA ARG A 603 14.86 -19.20 -32.05
C ARG A 603 15.65 -20.45 -32.40
N GLU A 604 16.94 -20.34 -32.72
CA GLU A 604 17.83 -21.46 -32.98
C GLU A 604 18.12 -22.25 -31.71
N ASN A 605 18.32 -21.61 -30.56
CA ASN A 605 18.50 -22.27 -29.27
C ASN A 605 17.21 -22.93 -28.77
N ILE A 606 16.05 -22.29 -28.93
CA ILE A 606 14.75 -22.91 -28.67
C ILE A 606 14.52 -24.07 -29.64
N ALA A 607 14.87 -23.93 -30.93
CA ALA A 607 14.78 -25.01 -31.89
C ALA A 607 15.77 -26.15 -31.60
N LEU A 608 16.96 -25.85 -31.08
CA LEU A 608 17.96 -26.84 -30.66
C LEU A 608 17.46 -27.60 -29.44
N GLN A 609 16.92 -26.89 -28.44
CA GLN A 609 16.33 -27.46 -27.23
C GLN A 609 15.10 -28.32 -27.57
N LEU A 610 14.19 -27.82 -28.41
CA LEU A 610 13.03 -28.59 -28.89
C LEU A 610 13.46 -29.80 -29.73
N LYS A 611 14.60 -29.73 -30.42
CA LYS A 611 15.14 -30.85 -31.19
C LYS A 611 15.84 -31.87 -30.29
N GLU A 612 16.55 -31.43 -29.26
CA GLU A 612 17.09 -32.30 -28.21
C GLU A 612 15.98 -32.97 -27.40
N ASP A 613 14.90 -32.24 -27.10
CA ASP A 613 13.71 -32.76 -26.41
C ASP A 613 12.91 -33.71 -27.33
N ALA A 614 12.81 -33.41 -28.64
CA ALA A 614 12.17 -34.30 -29.62
C ALA A 614 13.00 -35.55 -29.95
N ASP A 615 14.33 -35.42 -30.00
CA ASP A 615 15.27 -36.54 -30.16
C ASP A 615 15.33 -37.41 -28.88
N ALA A 616 14.91 -36.88 -27.73
CA ALA A 616 14.74 -37.59 -26.46
C ALA A 616 13.35 -38.22 -26.25
N MET A 617 12.37 -37.94 -27.11
CA MET A 617 11.05 -38.59 -27.10
C MET A 617 11.09 -39.84 -27.99
N GLU A 618 10.78 -41.01 -27.42
CA GLU A 618 10.59 -42.24 -28.21
C GLU A 618 9.47 -42.04 -29.23
N GLN A 619 9.68 -42.49 -30.47
CA GLN A 619 8.68 -42.35 -31.53
C GLN A 619 7.40 -43.10 -31.18
N PRO A 620 6.22 -42.50 -31.42
CA PRO A 620 4.94 -43.13 -31.13
C PRO A 620 4.78 -44.41 -31.93
N THR A 621 4.23 -45.42 -31.27
CA THR A 621 3.97 -46.72 -31.84
C THR A 621 2.92 -46.64 -32.96
N PRO A 622 2.92 -47.58 -33.92
CA PRO A 622 1.90 -47.63 -34.97
C PRO A 622 0.46 -47.67 -34.44
N GLU A 623 0.26 -48.20 -33.22
CA GLU A 623 -1.04 -48.25 -32.54
C GLU A 623 -1.49 -46.87 -32.04
N GLU A 624 -0.58 -46.03 -31.56
CA GLU A 624 -0.87 -44.65 -31.13
C GLU A 624 -1.18 -43.73 -32.32
N ILE A 625 -0.55 -43.97 -33.47
CA ILE A 625 -0.83 -43.25 -34.72
C ILE A 625 -2.23 -43.63 -35.25
N GLU A 626 -2.63 -44.89 -35.14
CA GLU A 626 -3.96 -45.34 -35.56
C GLU A 626 -5.06 -44.80 -34.64
N ALA A 627 -4.83 -44.81 -33.32
CA ALA A 627 -5.73 -44.19 -32.35
C ALA A 627 -5.91 -42.69 -32.59
N GLY A 628 -4.82 -41.98 -32.95
CA GLY A 628 -4.87 -40.57 -33.34
C GLY A 628 -5.69 -40.32 -34.62
N ARG A 629 -5.62 -41.21 -35.61
CA ARG A 629 -6.44 -41.14 -36.84
C ARG A 629 -7.91 -41.39 -36.56
N GLU A 630 -8.25 -42.34 -35.70
CA GLU A 630 -9.63 -42.61 -35.31
C GLU A 630 -10.26 -41.42 -34.56
N ALA A 631 -9.52 -40.83 -33.62
CA ALA A 631 -9.96 -39.63 -32.89
C ALA A 631 -10.17 -38.42 -33.82
N PHE A 632 -9.26 -38.20 -34.78
CA PHE A 632 -9.41 -37.14 -35.78
C PHE A 632 -10.64 -37.35 -36.68
N ASN A 633 -10.85 -38.57 -37.16
CA ASN A 633 -12.01 -38.91 -37.99
C ASN A 633 -13.34 -38.82 -37.23
N TRP A 634 -13.32 -39.06 -35.91
CA TRP A 634 -14.48 -38.85 -35.05
C TRP A 634 -14.78 -37.36 -34.83
N ALA A 635 -13.76 -36.54 -34.58
CA ALA A 635 -13.91 -35.09 -34.43
C ALA A 635 -14.45 -34.42 -35.72
N GLN A 636 -14.02 -34.88 -36.90
CA GLN A 636 -14.55 -34.38 -38.18
C GLN A 636 -16.03 -34.72 -38.38
N ARG A 637 -16.52 -35.85 -37.85
CA ARG A 637 -17.95 -36.21 -37.89
C ARG A 637 -18.77 -35.34 -36.96
N ILE A 638 -18.29 -35.10 -35.74
CA ILE A 638 -18.93 -34.18 -34.78
C ILE A 638 -19.04 -32.78 -35.37
N ARG A 639 -17.99 -32.32 -36.07
CA ARG A 639 -17.99 -31.00 -36.72
C ARG A 639 -18.99 -30.91 -37.88
N ALA A 640 -19.11 -31.96 -38.68
CA ALA A 640 -20.11 -32.04 -39.74
C ALA A 640 -21.56 -32.07 -39.18
N ASP A 641 -21.78 -32.81 -38.08
CA ASP A 641 -23.08 -32.88 -37.40
C ASP A 641 -23.45 -31.51 -36.78
N MET A 642 -22.48 -30.77 -36.22
CA MET A 642 -22.70 -29.41 -35.70
C MET A 642 -22.99 -28.38 -36.80
N GLU A 643 -22.35 -28.50 -37.96
CA GLU A 643 -22.65 -27.64 -39.12
C GLU A 643 -24.04 -27.92 -39.71
N GLU A 644 -24.55 -29.16 -39.61
CA GLU A 644 -25.91 -29.50 -40.00
C GLU A 644 -26.97 -29.00 -39.01
N TRP A 645 -26.62 -28.89 -37.72
CA TRP A 645 -27.47 -28.32 -36.67
C TRP A 645 -27.66 -26.80 -36.76
N HIS A 646 -26.68 -26.06 -37.31
CA HIS A 646 -26.71 -24.60 -37.40
C HIS A 646 -27.28 -24.04 -38.72
N ARG A 647 -27.83 -24.89 -39.59
CA ARG A 647 -28.54 -24.40 -40.78
C ARG A 647 -29.93 -23.88 -40.38
N PRO A 648 -30.29 -22.60 -40.67
CA PRO A 648 -31.60 -22.05 -40.34
C PRO A 648 -32.71 -22.89 -40.99
N ARG A 649 -33.76 -23.24 -40.24
CA ARG A 649 -34.98 -23.82 -40.80
C ARG A 649 -35.92 -22.66 -41.17
N ASP A 650 -36.34 -22.60 -42.43
CA ASP A 650 -37.08 -21.46 -43.03
C ASP A 650 -38.56 -21.38 -42.61
N ASP A 651 -39.01 -22.16 -41.64
CA ASP A 651 -40.43 -22.30 -41.32
C ASP A 651 -40.65 -22.53 -39.82
N GLU A 652 -40.84 -21.46 -39.04
CA GLU A 652 -41.94 -21.28 -38.06
C GLU A 652 -41.86 -19.95 -37.26
N PRO A 653 -43.02 -19.38 -36.83
CA PRO A 653 -43.14 -17.98 -36.41
C PRO A 653 -42.95 -17.75 -34.90
N ALA A 654 -42.68 -16.50 -34.55
CA ALA A 654 -42.55 -16.00 -33.19
C ALA A 654 -43.89 -15.98 -32.43
N ASP A 655 -44.01 -16.77 -31.37
CA ASP A 655 -44.83 -16.44 -30.22
C ASP A 655 -44.20 -16.91 -28.89
N GLY A 656 -44.33 -16.06 -27.88
CA GLY A 656 -43.81 -16.29 -26.54
C GLY A 656 -44.89 -16.90 -25.65
N SER A 657 -44.62 -18.10 -25.13
CA SER A 657 -45.02 -18.56 -23.80
C SER A 657 -44.62 -20.03 -23.63
N GLY A 658 -43.70 -20.33 -22.72
CA GLY A 658 -43.37 -21.70 -22.36
C GLY A 658 -42.30 -21.75 -21.28
N THR A 659 -42.64 -22.35 -20.15
CA THR A 659 -41.82 -22.54 -18.96
C THR A 659 -40.73 -23.59 -19.21
N ASP A 660 -39.47 -23.24 -18.96
CA ASP A 660 -38.32 -24.16 -19.02
C ASP A 660 -38.28 -25.06 -17.78
N GLU A 661 -38.86 -26.25 -17.90
CA GLU A 661 -38.43 -27.41 -17.13
C GLU A 661 -38.65 -28.68 -17.99
N GLU A 662 -37.54 -29.41 -18.16
CA GLU A 662 -37.42 -30.78 -18.68
C GLU A 662 -37.73 -31.05 -20.16
N ILE A 663 -36.68 -31.30 -20.96
CA ILE A 663 -36.66 -32.40 -21.94
C ILE A 663 -35.22 -32.69 -22.43
N TYR A 664 -34.75 -33.90 -22.07
CA TYR A 664 -33.65 -34.75 -22.60
C TYR A 664 -32.19 -34.23 -22.52
N GLY A 665 -31.22 -34.87 -21.86
CA GLY A 665 -31.08 -36.29 -21.51
C GLY A 665 -30.12 -37.00 -22.46
N LEU A 666 -28.81 -36.70 -22.39
CA LEU A 666 -27.73 -37.50 -22.98
C LEU A 666 -26.51 -37.44 -22.05
N GLN A 667 -26.25 -38.54 -21.33
CA GLN A 667 -24.95 -38.81 -20.71
C GLN A 667 -23.94 -39.12 -21.83
N ILE A 668 -22.84 -38.38 -21.86
CA ILE A 668 -21.63 -38.79 -22.58
C ILE A 668 -20.58 -39.11 -21.51
N GLU A 669 -20.40 -40.42 -21.25
CA GLU A 669 -19.22 -40.92 -20.56
C GLU A 669 -18.08 -41.01 -21.59
N GLY A 670 -16.95 -40.36 -21.31
CA GLY A 670 -15.70 -40.53 -22.06
C GLY A 670 -14.98 -39.22 -22.37
N ASP A 671 -13.87 -38.98 -21.67
CA ASP A 671 -12.89 -37.95 -21.99
C ASP A 671 -12.24 -38.22 -23.36
N VAL A 672 -12.09 -37.18 -24.19
CA VAL A 672 -11.19 -37.24 -25.36
C VAL A 672 -10.12 -36.17 -25.22
N VAL A 673 -8.92 -36.65 -24.87
CA VAL A 673 -7.65 -35.92 -25.00
C VAL A 673 -7.31 -35.85 -26.49
N VAL A 674 -7.32 -34.66 -27.08
CA VAL A 674 -6.77 -34.46 -28.42
C VAL A 674 -5.24 -34.35 -28.29
N GLY A 675 -4.54 -35.42 -28.68
CA GLY A 675 -3.08 -35.49 -28.68
C GLY A 675 -2.40 -34.52 -29.66
N PRO A 676 -1.06 -34.39 -29.63
CA PRO A 676 -0.30 -33.26 -30.18
C PRO A 676 -0.02 -33.33 -31.69
N PHE A 677 -0.85 -34.03 -32.47
CA PHE A 677 -0.60 -34.21 -33.91
C PHE A 677 -1.20 -33.08 -34.73
N SER A 678 -0.39 -32.50 -35.61
CA SER A 678 -0.88 -31.54 -36.61
C SER A 678 -1.70 -32.25 -37.70
N GLU A 679 -2.68 -31.55 -38.28
CA GLU A 679 -3.51 -32.08 -39.38
C GLU A 679 -2.66 -32.55 -40.58
N ALA A 680 -1.49 -31.94 -40.80
CA ALA A 680 -0.53 -32.34 -41.83
C ALA A 680 0.13 -33.71 -41.54
N GLU A 681 0.37 -34.05 -40.27
CA GLU A 681 0.93 -35.35 -39.84
C GLU A 681 -0.10 -36.48 -39.97
N LEU A 682 -1.38 -36.16 -39.75
CA LEU A 682 -2.47 -37.13 -39.83
C LEU A 682 -2.95 -37.38 -41.26
N THR A 683 -2.94 -36.35 -42.12
CA THR A 683 -3.55 -36.39 -43.47
C THR A 683 -2.55 -36.34 -44.62
N GLY A 684 -1.28 -35.99 -44.36
CA GLY A 684 -0.22 -35.93 -45.37
C GLY A 684 -0.36 -34.78 -46.38
N LYS A 685 -1.21 -33.78 -46.14
CA LYS A 685 -1.40 -32.61 -47.02
C LYS A 685 -1.07 -31.30 -46.31
N LYS A 686 -0.37 -30.39 -47.00
CA LYS A 686 -0.11 -29.02 -46.52
C LYS A 686 -1.32 -28.12 -46.80
N PRO A 687 -1.71 -27.23 -45.87
CA PRO A 687 -2.79 -26.27 -46.10
C PRO A 687 -2.32 -25.08 -46.98
N GLU A 688 -3.22 -24.59 -47.84
CA GLU A 688 -3.02 -23.40 -48.68
C GLU A 688 -3.40 -22.10 -47.94
N PRO A 689 -2.80 -20.95 -48.31
CA PRO A 689 -3.03 -19.68 -47.62
C PRO A 689 -4.35 -19.01 -48.02
N VAL A 690 -5.08 -18.50 -47.02
CA VAL A 690 -6.32 -17.74 -47.19
C VAL A 690 -6.00 -16.27 -47.53
N ARG A 691 -6.69 -15.74 -48.55
CA ARG A 691 -6.62 -14.32 -48.98
C ARG A 691 -7.45 -13.42 -48.07
N THR A 692 -6.94 -12.22 -47.81
CA THR A 692 -7.65 -11.09 -47.19
C THR A 692 -8.50 -10.34 -48.22
N GLU A 693 -9.73 -9.95 -47.85
CA GLU A 693 -10.55 -8.98 -48.59
C GLU A 693 -10.71 -7.68 -47.80
N GLU A 694 -10.62 -6.59 -48.56
CA GLU A 694 -10.67 -5.17 -48.25
C GLU A 694 -12.11 -4.64 -48.38
N GLU A 695 -12.36 -3.49 -47.73
CA GLU A 695 -13.33 -2.43 -48.09
C GLU A 695 -14.86 -2.66 -47.97
N ALA A 696 -15.49 -1.93 -47.04
CA ALA A 696 -16.76 -1.25 -47.30
C ALA A 696 -16.93 0.02 -46.45
N ASP A 697 -17.18 1.09 -47.18
CA ASP A 697 -17.35 2.50 -46.87
C ASP A 697 -18.68 2.81 -46.14
N GLY A 698 -18.81 3.94 -45.44
CA GLY A 698 -20.11 4.35 -44.87
C GLY A 698 -20.12 5.51 -43.86
N GLN A 699 -20.06 6.74 -44.37
CA GLN A 699 -20.37 7.99 -43.66
C GLN A 699 -21.83 8.08 -43.16
N LEU A 700 -22.04 9.03 -42.22
CA LEU A 700 -23.21 9.88 -41.90
C LEU A 700 -23.60 9.74 -40.40
N ARG A 701 -24.03 10.73 -39.63
CA ARG A 701 -24.11 12.21 -39.64
C ARG A 701 -24.62 12.61 -38.25
N PHE A 702 -24.17 13.75 -37.71
CA PHE A 702 -24.76 14.39 -36.53
C PHE A 702 -26.20 14.85 -36.79
N ALA A 703 -27.06 14.74 -35.78
CA ALA A 703 -28.33 15.45 -35.68
C ALA A 703 -28.53 15.96 -34.25
N ASP A 704 -28.79 17.26 -34.17
CA ASP A 704 -29.09 18.07 -33.00
C ASP A 704 -30.39 17.65 -32.31
N MET A 705 -30.45 17.78 -30.98
CA MET A 705 -31.69 17.96 -30.25
C MET A 705 -31.44 18.80 -28.99
N GLU A 706 -31.79 20.09 -29.09
CA GLU A 706 -31.99 21.01 -27.98
C GLU A 706 -33.13 20.51 -27.08
N PHE A 707 -33.01 20.68 -25.75
CA PHE A 707 -34.17 20.87 -24.88
C PHE A 707 -33.89 21.87 -23.77
N GLU A 708 -34.94 22.67 -23.53
CA GLU A 708 -34.97 23.97 -22.88
C GLU A 708 -34.78 23.94 -21.36
N SER A 709 -34.40 25.14 -20.89
CA SER A 709 -34.25 25.59 -19.53
C SER A 709 -35.57 25.62 -18.74
N GLY A 710 -35.52 25.20 -17.48
CA GLY A 710 -36.60 25.36 -16.51
C GLY A 710 -36.05 25.45 -15.09
N THR A 711 -35.78 26.66 -14.62
CA THR A 711 -35.50 26.96 -13.20
C THR A 711 -36.80 27.12 -12.40
N PRO A 712 -36.77 26.74 -11.12
CA PRO A 712 -37.42 27.60 -10.11
C PRO A 712 -36.49 27.93 -8.93
N LYS A 713 -36.57 29.21 -8.52
CA LYS A 713 -35.99 29.82 -7.31
C LYS A 713 -36.75 29.42 -6.04
N ALA A 714 -36.03 29.35 -4.91
CA ALA A 714 -36.40 29.77 -3.54
C ALA A 714 -35.28 29.29 -2.59
N GLU A 715 -34.87 29.89 -1.48
CA GLU A 715 -35.10 31.16 -0.76
C GLU A 715 -33.96 31.22 0.29
N GLU A 716 -33.38 32.38 0.53
CA GLU A 716 -32.41 32.65 1.61
C GLU A 716 -33.11 32.75 2.98
N PRO A 717 -32.36 32.63 4.09
CA PRO A 717 -32.64 33.50 5.22
C PRO A 717 -31.40 34.22 5.77
N GLU A 718 -31.53 35.55 5.71
CA GLU A 718 -31.22 36.59 6.70
C GLU A 718 -30.10 36.44 7.74
N THR A 719 -29.30 37.50 7.74
CA THR A 719 -28.30 37.96 8.70
C THR A 719 -28.90 38.41 10.04
N VAL A 720 -28.13 38.22 11.12
CA VAL A 720 -28.33 38.94 12.40
C VAL A 720 -26.99 39.52 12.85
N SER A 721 -27.02 40.80 13.21
CA SER A 721 -25.90 41.65 13.60
C SER A 721 -25.61 41.69 15.11
N GLU A 722 -24.31 41.82 15.41
CA GLU A 722 -23.63 42.59 16.47
C GLU A 722 -23.99 42.45 17.97
N GLY A 723 -22.93 42.31 18.78
CA GLY A 723 -22.79 43.01 20.07
C GLY A 723 -22.31 42.17 21.25
N ASP A 724 -21.00 42.19 21.54
CA ASP A 724 -20.45 42.69 22.82
C ASP A 724 -18.95 42.36 22.97
N THR A 725 -18.20 43.38 23.44
CA THR A 725 -16.75 43.42 23.58
C THR A 725 -16.29 43.31 25.04
N VAL A 726 -14.96 43.13 25.22
CA VAL A 726 -14.08 43.48 26.37
C VAL A 726 -13.73 42.32 27.34
N PRO A 727 -12.48 42.19 27.89
CA PRO A 727 -11.14 42.67 27.48
C PRO A 727 -10.02 41.60 27.41
N GLU A 728 -8.93 42.03 26.78
CA GLU A 728 -7.58 41.44 26.68
C GLU A 728 -6.89 41.14 28.02
N ASN A 729 -6.12 40.05 28.05
CA ASN A 729 -4.96 39.88 28.93
C ASN A 729 -3.78 39.33 28.11
N GLN A 730 -2.84 40.21 27.80
CA GLN A 730 -1.54 39.87 27.22
C GLN A 730 -0.66 39.17 28.25
N MET A 731 -0.15 37.98 27.90
CA MET A 731 1.08 37.44 28.48
C MET A 731 2.00 37.08 27.33
N THR A 732 2.95 37.97 27.04
CA THR A 732 4.11 37.72 26.17
C THR A 732 5.14 36.90 26.95
N LEU A 733 5.50 35.72 26.45
CA LEU A 733 6.71 35.00 26.84
C LEU A 733 7.66 34.93 25.63
N ASP A 734 8.73 35.69 25.76
CA ASP A 734 9.88 35.80 24.85
C ASP A 734 10.77 34.56 25.01
N PHE A 735 11.03 33.84 23.92
CA PHE A 735 12.01 32.74 23.87
C PHE A 735 13.15 33.14 22.94
N THR A 736 14.19 33.74 23.50
CA THR A 736 15.48 33.89 22.83
C THR A 736 16.56 33.08 23.55
N SER A 737 17.20 32.20 22.77
CA SER A 737 18.55 31.68 22.91
C SER A 737 18.90 30.76 24.10
N GLY A 738 19.40 29.56 23.78
CA GLY A 738 20.12 28.73 24.74
C GLY A 738 20.27 27.28 24.31
N GLY A 739 21.18 27.00 23.38
CA GLY A 739 21.53 25.65 22.96
C GLY A 739 22.07 24.79 24.11
N TRP A 740 21.71 23.51 24.10
CA TRP A 740 22.26 22.52 25.02
C TRP A 740 23.59 21.99 24.49
N LYS A 741 24.69 22.42 25.12
CA LYS A 741 25.98 21.72 25.05
C LYS A 741 26.02 20.63 26.11
N SER A 742 26.52 19.48 25.70
CA SER A 742 26.84 18.33 26.55
C SER A 742 27.78 18.71 27.68
N ASN A 743 27.54 18.17 28.88
CA ASN A 743 28.55 18.03 29.91
C ASN A 743 28.51 16.61 30.46
N ALA A 744 29.47 15.81 29.99
CA ALA A 744 30.06 14.77 30.79
C ALA A 744 30.69 15.41 32.03
N ASP A 745 30.26 14.99 33.21
CA ASP A 745 31.06 14.83 34.44
C ASP A 745 30.11 14.63 35.62
N ALA A 746 30.05 13.39 36.12
CA ALA A 746 29.37 13.06 37.36
C ALA A 746 30.13 13.69 38.55
N PRO A 747 29.47 14.46 39.45
CA PRO A 747 30.13 14.90 40.67
C PRO A 747 30.07 13.81 41.75
N ASN A 748 31.24 13.50 42.29
CA ASN A 748 31.51 12.70 43.47
C ASN A 748 30.53 12.92 44.64
N LYS A 749 30.17 11.81 45.30
CA LYS A 749 29.42 11.73 46.58
C LYS A 749 29.96 12.73 47.61
N LYS A 750 29.10 13.61 48.13
CA LYS A 750 29.38 14.36 49.37
C LYS A 750 28.73 13.65 50.56
N ASN A 751 29.51 13.51 51.63
CA ASN A 751 29.16 12.83 52.89
C ASN A 751 27.92 13.46 53.56
N PRO A 752 26.97 12.68 54.11
CA PRO A 752 25.76 13.16 54.80
C PRO A 752 26.03 13.69 56.22
N GLY A 753 27.24 14.18 56.49
CA GLY A 753 27.81 14.44 57.83
C GLY A 753 27.17 15.56 58.67
N GLU A 754 25.98 16.04 58.32
CA GLU A 754 25.25 17.04 59.10
C GLU A 754 24.08 16.46 59.92
N LEU A 755 23.63 15.23 59.63
CA LEU A 755 22.57 14.57 60.39
C LEU A 755 23.15 13.55 61.39
N PRO A 756 22.69 13.53 62.65
CA PRO A 756 23.09 12.49 63.60
C PRO A 756 22.58 11.11 63.18
N ASN A 757 23.16 10.03 63.71
CA ASN A 757 22.64 8.68 63.49
C ASN A 757 21.18 8.58 63.92
N GLY A 758 20.36 7.91 63.11
CA GLY A 758 18.93 7.78 63.35
C GLY A 758 18.13 7.55 62.07
N TRP A 759 16.81 7.47 62.24
CA TRP A 759 15.86 7.28 61.15
C TRP A 759 15.18 8.58 60.77
N TYR A 760 14.99 8.76 59.46
CA TYR A 760 14.48 9.98 58.86
C TYR A 760 13.41 9.66 57.82
N LEU A 761 12.33 10.44 57.81
CA LEU A 761 11.32 10.38 56.76
C LEU A 761 11.39 11.67 55.93
N PHE A 762 11.73 11.55 54.65
CA PHE A 762 11.64 12.65 53.70
C PHE A 762 10.31 12.57 52.98
N ALA A 763 9.42 13.51 53.29
CA ALA A 763 8.03 13.50 52.84
C ALA A 763 7.66 14.82 52.16
N ALA A 764 6.65 14.76 51.29
CA ALA A 764 6.02 15.94 50.70
C ALA A 764 4.82 16.39 51.53
N HIS A 765 4.55 17.69 51.55
CA HIS A 765 3.36 18.24 52.22
C HIS A 765 2.13 18.01 51.34
N ASN A 766 1.06 17.43 51.89
CA ASN A 766 -0.20 17.10 51.19
C ASN A 766 -0.09 16.09 50.03
N ASP A 767 1.00 15.32 49.95
CA ASP A 767 1.09 14.19 49.02
C ASP A 767 0.43 12.92 49.62
N PRO A 768 -0.51 12.26 48.92
CA PRO A 768 -1.20 11.08 49.43
C PRO A 768 -0.26 9.94 49.83
N ASN A 769 0.83 9.73 49.08
CA ASN A 769 1.82 8.71 49.41
C ASN A 769 2.58 9.07 50.68
N SER A 770 2.94 10.33 50.86
CA SER A 770 3.60 10.81 52.08
C SER A 770 2.67 10.72 53.31
N MET A 771 1.37 10.96 53.16
CA MET A 771 0.39 10.75 54.24
C MET A 771 0.32 9.27 54.62
N TYR A 772 0.25 8.39 53.63
CA TYR A 772 0.18 6.95 53.85
C TYR A 772 1.49 6.40 54.44
N ALA A 773 2.65 6.94 54.07
CA ALA A 773 3.95 6.59 54.67
C ALA A 773 3.99 6.92 56.16
N ARG A 774 3.45 8.09 56.56
CA ARG A 774 3.36 8.48 57.98
C ARG A 774 2.49 7.53 58.77
N GLU A 775 1.39 7.07 58.17
CA GLU A 775 0.49 6.08 58.78
C GLU A 775 1.15 4.71 58.93
N LEU A 776 1.81 4.21 57.88
CA LEU A 776 2.57 2.94 57.92
C LEU A 776 3.68 2.94 58.97
N LEU A 777 4.35 4.09 59.13
CA LEU A 777 5.43 4.26 60.12
C LEU A 777 4.91 4.65 61.50
N GLY A 778 3.59 4.75 61.69
CA GLY A 778 2.92 5.13 62.94
C GLY A 778 3.22 4.18 64.10
N GLY A 779 4.39 4.37 64.72
CA GLY A 779 4.93 3.50 65.78
C GLY A 779 6.45 3.38 65.78
N LYS A 780 7.12 3.71 64.66
CA LYS A 780 8.60 3.76 64.55
C LYS A 780 9.11 5.18 64.88
N ALA A 781 10.27 5.27 65.52
CA ALA A 781 10.89 6.56 65.85
C ALA A 781 11.67 7.12 64.64
N TYR A 782 11.23 8.25 64.10
CA TYR A 782 11.93 8.96 63.02
C TYR A 782 11.80 10.48 63.15
N ARG A 783 12.68 11.21 62.47
CA ARG A 783 12.55 12.66 62.26
C ARG A 783 12.10 12.95 60.84
N GLU A 784 11.06 13.78 60.69
CA GLU A 784 10.52 14.11 59.38
C GLU A 784 11.16 15.38 58.79
N PHE A 785 11.51 15.33 57.51
CA PHE A 785 11.95 16.46 56.70
C PHE A 785 11.03 16.65 55.49
N ASN A 786 10.76 17.91 55.14
CA ASN A 786 10.07 18.21 53.90
C ASN A 786 11.06 18.16 52.73
N ALA A 787 10.90 17.18 51.84
CA ALA A 787 11.83 16.94 50.74
C ALA A 787 12.00 18.15 49.79
N TYR A 788 10.95 18.96 49.62
CA TYR A 788 11.00 20.14 48.74
C TYR A 788 11.64 21.37 49.39
N LYS A 789 11.63 21.45 50.72
CA LYS A 789 12.24 22.58 51.44
C LYS A 789 13.74 22.36 51.69
N GLU A 790 14.22 21.12 51.63
CA GLU A 790 15.61 20.74 51.89
C GLU A 790 16.28 20.04 50.68
N PRO A 791 16.26 20.63 49.46
CA PRO A 791 16.73 19.94 48.24
C PRO A 791 18.23 19.62 48.27
N LYS A 792 19.03 20.39 49.01
CA LYS A 792 20.46 20.12 49.19
C LYS A 792 20.70 18.86 50.02
N LEU A 793 19.87 18.63 51.05
CA LEU A 793 19.96 17.45 51.90
C LEU A 793 19.46 16.20 51.17
N VAL A 794 18.37 16.32 50.39
CA VAL A 794 17.85 15.28 49.50
C VAL A 794 18.92 14.83 48.50
N ALA A 795 19.58 15.79 47.84
CA ALA A 795 20.66 15.49 46.89
C ALA A 795 21.90 14.87 47.57
N ALA A 796 22.25 15.33 48.78
CA ALA A 796 23.40 14.80 49.52
C ALA A 796 23.19 13.35 49.98
N ILE A 797 21.99 13.00 50.44
CA ILE A 797 21.64 11.64 50.86
C ILE A 797 21.41 10.74 49.64
N GLY A 798 21.04 11.30 48.48
CA GLY A 798 20.76 10.55 47.26
C GLY A 798 19.31 10.09 47.13
N ILE A 799 18.38 10.82 47.74
CA ILE A 799 16.94 10.55 47.68
C ILE A 799 16.41 10.97 46.30
N ARG A 800 15.90 10.00 45.54
CA ARG A 800 15.40 10.23 44.16
C ARG A 800 13.90 10.50 44.08
N GLN A 801 13.14 10.09 45.09
CA GLN A 801 11.68 10.26 45.17
C GLN A 801 11.23 10.34 46.64
N ALA A 802 10.19 11.14 46.92
CA ALA A 802 9.50 11.16 48.21
C ALA A 802 8.14 10.44 48.10
N PRO A 803 7.66 9.75 49.15
CA PRO A 803 8.29 9.58 50.45
C PRO A 803 9.50 8.65 50.41
N ALA A 804 10.52 8.95 51.20
CA ALA A 804 11.68 8.07 51.41
C ALA A 804 12.00 7.94 52.90
N TYR A 805 12.14 6.71 53.37
CA TYR A 805 12.53 6.40 54.73
C TYR A 805 14.01 6.02 54.76
N VAL A 806 14.80 6.72 55.56
CA VAL A 806 16.27 6.66 55.53
C VAL A 806 16.83 6.34 56.90
N SER A 807 17.74 5.37 56.98
CA SER A 807 18.56 5.12 58.17
C SER A 807 19.96 5.67 57.96
N LEU A 808 20.47 6.40 58.95
CA LEU A 808 21.87 6.81 59.05
C LEU A 808 22.52 6.15 60.27
N ASN A 809 23.53 5.30 60.06
CA ASN A 809 24.30 4.67 61.14
C ASN A 809 25.80 4.73 60.81
N ASP A 810 26.57 5.49 61.58
CA ASP A 810 28.04 5.59 61.50
C ASP A 810 28.57 5.83 60.07
N GLY A 811 27.84 6.66 59.31
CA GLY A 811 28.18 7.03 57.93
C GLY A 811 27.58 6.11 56.85
N GLU A 812 26.96 4.99 57.21
CA GLU A 812 26.18 4.17 56.28
C GLU A 812 24.75 4.71 56.11
N VAL A 813 24.34 4.83 54.84
CA VAL A 813 23.01 5.31 54.45
C VAL A 813 22.22 4.16 53.82
N GLN A 814 21.06 3.83 54.40
CA GLN A 814 20.09 2.95 53.77
C GLN A 814 18.82 3.74 53.44
N ILE A 815 18.32 3.61 52.23
CA ILE A 815 17.19 4.39 51.71
C ILE A 815 16.12 3.41 51.20
N TYR A 816 14.91 3.56 51.71
CA TYR A 816 13.71 2.88 51.25
C TYR A 816 12.80 3.90 50.57
N THR A 817 12.63 3.78 49.26
CA THR A 817 11.96 4.79 48.42
C THR A 817 10.55 4.36 48.01
N GLY A 818 9.59 5.27 48.18
CA GLY A 818 8.19 5.04 47.86
C GLY A 818 7.45 4.12 48.84
N ILE A 819 6.13 4.03 48.68
CA ILE A 819 5.27 3.28 49.60
C ILE A 819 5.55 1.78 49.62
N LYS A 820 5.90 1.19 48.47
CA LYS A 820 6.11 -0.25 48.37
C LYS A 820 7.27 -0.71 49.26
N GLU A 821 8.44 -0.07 49.14
CA GLU A 821 9.62 -0.42 49.93
C GLU A 821 9.45 -0.08 51.41
N ILE A 822 8.80 1.05 51.73
CA ILE A 822 8.50 1.42 53.13
C ILE A 822 7.53 0.40 53.76
N ARG A 823 6.55 -0.10 53.00
CA ARG A 823 5.63 -1.15 53.46
C ARG A 823 6.34 -2.48 53.66
N GLU A 824 7.24 -2.87 52.77
CA GLU A 824 8.01 -4.13 52.92
C GLU A 824 8.94 -4.12 54.15
N LEU A 825 9.31 -2.93 54.65
CA LEU A 825 10.12 -2.76 55.87
C LEU A 825 9.29 -2.76 57.17
N CYS A 826 7.99 -2.48 57.12
CA CYS A 826 7.11 -2.37 58.29
C CYS A 826 6.36 -3.67 58.51
#